data_AF-A0AA43HP75-F1
#
_entry.id   AF-A0AA43HP75-F1
#
_cell.length_a   1.000
_cell.length_b   1.000
_cell.length_c   1.000
_cell.angle_alpha   90.00
_cell.angle_beta   90.00
_cell.angle_gamma   90.00
#
_symmetry.space_group_name_H-M   'P 1'
#
loop_
_entity.id
_entity.type
_entity.pdbx_description
1 polymer ?
#
loop_
_entity_poly.entity_id
_entity_poly.type
_entity_poly.pdbx_seq_one_letter_code
_entity_poly.pdbx_strand_id
1 'polypeptide(L)'
;MNESFIYCQGTGMVSRKWCVASAIACLVCGTAGAQDRVEPESQYANKVGKAQHTGQLDEGSFGENVSLFNGQLDFSITDITIPGNNALSVALRRKRTISERYLHQGARPGDLAGFYDWDLDVPYLEGIFSSRGWVVGADGDATRYQRCSLQKKPFIGESTPYPEDLIWNGYNLHLPGESDAQLLVASANIPMPSDGKSYPWVTVGDTRVRCLPQTQNGVPGEAFQVITPQGITYSLNWVVSREMPLYSYKDNPLAPTRYLSRSHVFFMATRAEDRFGNWVNYGYTGDKLTSISSSDGRSISITYTGERITSATANGRTWTYQYREPGALGSRLDGGLAAVILPDGSRWTYSPNGTLRPPIFGPTPEGSECDPRMPDVLGPYIYTVTHPAGATATYTLNYRYFYRATDISPCSSSERAPYVAVWNLQQRSVTGAGLSGMTTTYAYEGTFGPQGRWTTVTQPDGSTNRYRFGVRPRQDEGRLLESRTVSTAGTTLETVNYEYLAKEQAAGQFVPLVGQSLSAITPTEGLVEPQQLVTTVRDGTQYVERVDRFDVFARPVETFSGSDLGVAKDRITYHDGLGSWTLGQKAVVADIDSGVESSRIEFNAQSLPYKTWTFGKLTSTLAYDSQGMLSQSMDGNGNTTHFQDYYRGTPRTIVYADGTGITALVDGNGWVLNRADETGAVTSFGYDPMGRLTQINYPGGDSVGWNATTFSRQRTATTERGLAAGHWREMEATGNARRITYRDVLLRPVLSEEYDATNRGGTLRQVINSYDYAGRMTFTSYPGQYRVGEP
;
A
#
# COMPACT_ATOMS: atom_id res chain seq x y z
N MET A 1 -7.53 3.61 -48.09
CA MET A 1 -8.83 2.98 -47.78
C MET A 1 -9.01 3.11 -46.28
N ASN A 2 -10.08 3.77 -45.87
CA ASN A 2 -10.33 4.16 -44.48
C ASN A 2 -10.64 2.94 -43.62
N GLU A 3 -9.72 2.55 -42.73
CA GLU A 3 -10.09 1.86 -41.50
C GLU A 3 -10.31 2.90 -40.42
N SER A 4 -11.57 3.33 -40.35
CA SER A 4 -12.10 4.08 -39.22
C SER A 4 -12.05 3.19 -37.99
N PHE A 5 -11.10 3.40 -37.08
CA PHE A 5 -11.15 2.84 -35.73
C PHE A 5 -12.31 3.48 -34.97
N ILE A 6 -13.50 2.90 -35.14
CA ILE A 6 -14.66 3.15 -34.29
C ILE A 6 -14.35 2.47 -32.97
N TYR A 7 -13.87 3.24 -31.99
CA TYR A 7 -13.96 2.82 -30.59
C TYR A 7 -15.44 2.70 -30.24
N CYS A 8 -15.95 1.48 -30.17
CA CYS A 8 -17.20 1.18 -29.49
C CYS A 8 -17.03 1.62 -28.03
N GLN A 9 -17.56 2.79 -27.71
CA GLN A 9 -17.85 3.17 -26.34
C GLN A 9 -18.93 2.23 -25.82
N GLY A 10 -18.49 1.11 -25.24
CA GLY A 10 -19.34 0.27 -24.42
C GLY A 10 -19.77 1.07 -23.21
N THR A 11 -21.05 1.42 -23.16
CA THR A 11 -21.77 1.93 -21.98
C THR A 11 -21.71 0.88 -20.88
N GLY A 12 -20.64 0.90 -20.08
CA GLY A 12 -20.54 0.14 -18.85
C GLY A 12 -21.08 0.98 -17.70
N MET A 13 -22.26 0.63 -17.19
CA MET A 13 -22.71 1.01 -15.85
C MET A 13 -21.70 0.44 -14.83
N VAL A 14 -20.65 1.19 -14.54
CA VAL A 14 -19.68 0.85 -13.49
C VAL A 14 -20.19 1.44 -12.17
N SER A 15 -21.01 0.66 -11.48
CA SER A 15 -21.26 0.83 -10.04
C SER A 15 -19.95 0.56 -9.28
N ARG A 16 -19.09 1.58 -9.14
CA ARG A 16 -18.00 1.55 -8.16
C ARG A 16 -18.61 1.72 -6.76
N LYS A 17 -18.76 0.62 -6.04
CA LYS A 17 -19.06 0.63 -4.61
C LYS A 17 -17.73 0.80 -3.86
N TRP A 18 -17.57 1.96 -3.24
CA TRP A 18 -17.05 2.12 -1.88
C TRP A 18 -16.05 1.07 -1.41
N CYS A 19 -14.75 1.33 -1.64
CA CYS A 19 -13.66 0.62 -0.98
C CYS A 19 -13.61 1.04 0.49
N VAL A 20 -14.13 0.20 1.38
CA VAL A 20 -13.56 0.05 2.72
C VAL A 20 -13.14 -1.40 2.88
N ALA A 21 -11.93 -1.57 3.42
CA ALA A 21 -11.24 -2.82 3.63
C ALA A 21 -12.17 -4.00 3.98
N SER A 22 -12.35 -4.88 3.00
CA SER A 22 -12.73 -6.27 3.16
C SER A 22 -11.90 -7.04 2.15
N ALA A 23 -10.64 -7.26 2.52
CA ALA A 23 -9.82 -8.26 1.87
C ALA A 23 -10.32 -9.62 2.36
N ILE A 24 -11.36 -10.13 1.69
CA ILE A 24 -11.70 -11.53 1.42
C ILE A 24 -13.10 -11.48 0.80
N ALA A 25 -13.16 -11.97 -0.44
CA ALA A 25 -14.36 -12.27 -1.23
C ALA A 25 -15.07 -11.10 -1.94
N CYS A 26 -14.52 -10.77 -3.10
CA CYS A 26 -15.31 -10.46 -4.29
C CYS A 26 -14.63 -11.17 -5.45
N LEU A 27 -14.92 -12.47 -5.61
CA LEU A 27 -14.42 -13.24 -6.75
C LEU A 27 -15.37 -14.36 -7.19
N VAL A 28 -16.69 -14.15 -7.16
CA VAL A 28 -17.62 -14.91 -8.02
C VAL A 28 -18.81 -14.03 -8.42
N CYS A 29 -18.57 -13.07 -9.31
CA CYS A 29 -19.55 -12.68 -10.33
C CYS A 29 -18.78 -12.70 -11.63
N GLY A 30 -18.68 -13.89 -12.22
CA GLY A 30 -18.20 -14.06 -13.58
C GLY A 30 -19.16 -13.36 -14.52
N THR A 31 -18.90 -12.10 -14.85
CA THR A 31 -19.05 -11.73 -16.25
C THR A 31 -18.22 -12.73 -17.01
N ALA A 32 -18.82 -13.45 -17.95
CA ALA A 32 -18.12 -14.15 -19.01
C ALA A 32 -17.35 -13.11 -19.84
N GLY A 33 -16.31 -12.53 -19.25
CA GLY A 33 -15.23 -11.89 -19.97
C GLY A 33 -14.44 -13.05 -20.53
N ALA A 34 -14.31 -13.09 -21.85
CA ALA A 34 -13.18 -13.74 -22.46
C ALA A 34 -11.95 -13.36 -21.64
N GLN A 35 -11.30 -14.33 -21.00
CA GLN A 35 -9.97 -14.12 -20.46
C GLN A 35 -9.15 -13.67 -21.66
N ASP A 36 -8.85 -12.38 -21.70
CA ASP A 36 -8.09 -11.76 -22.78
C ASP A 36 -6.90 -12.66 -23.03
N ARG A 37 -6.83 -13.20 -24.25
CA ARG A 37 -5.55 -13.64 -24.80
C ARG A 37 -4.61 -12.49 -24.48
N VAL A 38 -3.47 -12.77 -23.86
CA VAL A 38 -2.41 -11.77 -23.77
C VAL A 38 -1.98 -11.55 -25.22
N GLU A 39 -2.68 -10.66 -25.93
CA GLU A 39 -2.31 -10.26 -27.27
C GLU A 39 -1.02 -9.46 -27.08
N PRO A 40 0.11 -9.94 -27.61
CA PRO A 40 1.40 -9.30 -27.34
C PRO A 40 1.43 -7.83 -27.76
N GLU A 41 0.68 -7.44 -28.79
CA GLU A 41 0.46 -6.06 -29.22
C GLU A 41 -0.12 -5.17 -28.11
N SER A 42 -1.00 -5.74 -27.27
CA SER A 42 -1.60 -5.02 -26.16
C SER A 42 -0.55 -4.56 -25.14
N GLN A 43 0.62 -5.20 -25.03
CA GLN A 43 1.63 -4.79 -24.05
C GLN A 43 2.17 -3.38 -24.34
N TYR A 44 2.52 -3.10 -25.59
CA TYR A 44 3.01 -1.79 -26.00
C TYR A 44 1.88 -0.76 -25.99
N ALA A 45 0.73 -1.11 -26.55
CA ALA A 45 -0.45 -0.25 -26.60
C ALA A 45 -0.93 0.14 -25.19
N ASN A 46 -0.95 -0.80 -24.24
CA ASN A 46 -1.33 -0.53 -22.85
C ASN A 46 -0.35 0.43 -22.16
N LYS A 47 0.96 0.30 -22.41
CA LYS A 47 1.97 1.21 -21.85
C LYS A 47 1.83 2.62 -22.42
N VAL A 48 1.68 2.76 -23.74
CA VAL A 48 1.49 4.06 -24.40
C VAL A 48 0.15 4.68 -24.02
N GLY A 49 -0.94 3.91 -24.02
CA GLY A 49 -2.27 4.37 -23.65
C GLY A 49 -2.35 4.87 -22.20
N LYS A 50 -1.67 4.20 -21.25
CA LYS A 50 -1.52 4.71 -19.87
C LYS A 50 -0.79 6.06 -19.81
N ALA A 51 0.20 6.29 -20.68
CA ALA A 51 0.91 7.56 -20.75
C ALA A 51 0.12 8.66 -21.47
N GLN A 52 -0.80 8.29 -22.37
CA GLN A 52 -1.68 9.23 -23.06
C GLN A 52 -2.70 9.86 -22.10
N HIS A 53 -3.25 9.06 -21.17
CA HIS A 53 -4.30 9.50 -20.27
C HIS A 53 -3.79 9.82 -18.87
N THR A 54 -4.15 11.00 -18.37
CA THR A 54 -3.93 11.34 -16.96
C THR A 54 -4.98 10.62 -16.11
N GLY A 55 -4.53 9.77 -15.19
CA GLY A 55 -5.39 9.07 -14.25
C GLY A 55 -6.17 10.04 -13.35
N GLN A 56 -7.43 9.72 -13.05
CA GLN A 56 -8.22 10.46 -12.09
C GLN A 56 -7.66 10.26 -10.67
N LEU A 57 -7.68 11.31 -9.87
CA LEU A 57 -7.37 11.23 -8.44
C LEU A 57 -8.62 10.78 -7.67
N ASP A 58 -8.38 10.01 -6.62
CA ASP A 58 -9.38 9.44 -5.72
C ASP A 58 -9.05 9.72 -4.24
N GLU A 59 -9.80 9.11 -3.32
CA GLU A 59 -9.65 9.33 -1.88
C GLU A 59 -8.27 8.90 -1.33
N GLY A 60 -7.56 7.97 -1.97
CA GLY A 60 -6.22 7.54 -1.55
C GLY A 60 -5.08 8.29 -2.24
N SER A 61 -5.40 9.21 -3.15
CA SER A 61 -4.41 9.89 -3.98
C SER A 61 -3.55 10.91 -3.23
N PHE A 62 -3.80 11.19 -1.94
CA PHE A 62 -2.91 12.01 -1.10
C PHE A 62 -1.95 11.15 -0.25
N GLY A 63 -2.04 9.82 -0.38
CA GLY A 63 -1.21 8.85 0.34
C GLY A 63 -1.68 8.57 1.76
N GLU A 64 -2.86 9.05 2.18
CA GLU A 64 -3.38 8.84 3.52
C GLU A 64 -3.85 7.40 3.76
N ASN A 65 -3.69 6.94 4.99
CA ASN A 65 -4.32 5.75 5.54
C ASN A 65 -4.94 6.13 6.89
N VAL A 66 -6.21 5.79 7.09
CA VAL A 66 -6.95 6.09 8.31
C VAL A 66 -7.39 4.78 8.95
N SER A 67 -6.91 4.53 10.16
CA SER A 67 -7.42 3.44 10.97
C SER A 67 -8.88 3.69 11.32
N LEU A 68 -9.81 2.88 10.81
CA LEU A 68 -11.23 2.99 11.19
C LEU A 68 -11.49 2.54 12.63
N PHE A 69 -10.53 1.85 13.27
CA PHE A 69 -10.65 1.39 14.65
C PHE A 69 -10.43 2.52 15.66
N ASN A 70 -9.41 3.36 15.46
CA ASN A 70 -8.99 4.40 16.42
C ASN A 70 -8.70 5.77 15.78
N GLY A 71 -8.77 5.88 14.45
CA GLY A 71 -8.58 7.11 13.69
C GLY A 71 -7.14 7.58 13.53
N GLN A 72 -6.14 6.77 13.88
CA GLN A 72 -4.74 7.04 13.55
C GLN A 72 -4.63 7.37 12.06
N LEU A 73 -3.96 8.49 11.77
CA LEU A 73 -3.68 8.96 10.42
C LEU A 73 -2.21 8.69 10.08
N ASP A 74 -2.00 7.98 8.99
CA ASP A 74 -0.70 7.69 8.40
C ASP A 74 -0.66 8.20 6.96
N PHE A 75 0.53 8.51 6.47
CA PHE A 75 0.76 8.82 5.07
C PHE A 75 1.84 7.90 4.51
N SER A 76 1.66 7.41 3.30
CA SER A 76 2.67 6.67 2.53
C SER A 76 2.63 7.13 1.07
N ILE A 77 3.77 7.58 0.56
CA ILE A 77 3.90 8.11 -0.80
C ILE A 77 5.12 7.48 -1.47
N THR A 78 4.94 7.00 -2.70
CA THR A 78 6.04 6.57 -3.57
C THR A 78 6.46 7.74 -4.45
N ASP A 79 7.67 8.26 -4.24
CA ASP A 79 8.21 9.38 -5.04
C ASP A 79 8.83 8.87 -6.35
N ILE A 80 9.59 7.77 -6.27
CA ILE A 80 10.30 7.16 -7.41
C ILE A 80 9.96 5.67 -7.46
N THR A 81 9.61 5.18 -8.65
CA THR A 81 9.57 3.74 -8.96
C THR A 81 10.16 3.51 -10.35
N ILE A 82 11.01 2.49 -10.47
CA ILE A 82 11.62 2.09 -11.75
C ILE A 82 11.15 0.66 -12.08
N PRO A 83 10.34 0.47 -13.15
CA PRO A 83 9.91 -0.86 -13.56
C PRO A 83 11.11 -1.71 -13.95
N GLY A 84 11.11 -3.00 -13.60
CA GLY A 84 12.23 -3.91 -13.81
C GLY A 84 11.85 -5.18 -14.56
N ASN A 85 12.86 -5.97 -14.91
CA ASN A 85 12.71 -7.31 -15.49
C ASN A 85 12.37 -8.38 -14.44
N ASN A 86 12.10 -7.99 -13.21
CA ASN A 86 11.70 -8.90 -12.13
C ASN A 86 10.80 -8.13 -11.15
N ALA A 87 10.14 -8.89 -10.27
CA ALA A 87 9.17 -8.35 -9.33
C ALA A 87 9.80 -7.56 -8.16
N LEU A 88 11.13 -7.58 -8.00
CA LEU A 88 11.77 -6.86 -6.91
C LEU A 88 11.62 -5.34 -7.11
N SER A 89 11.14 -4.67 -6.06
CA SER A 89 10.90 -3.23 -6.07
C SER A 89 12.21 -2.44 -6.06
N VAL A 90 12.34 -1.48 -6.96
CA VAL A 90 13.34 -0.40 -6.89
C VAL A 90 12.56 0.90 -6.81
N ALA A 91 12.32 1.34 -5.58
CA ALA A 91 11.48 2.49 -5.29
C ALA A 91 12.04 3.31 -4.13
N LEU A 92 11.82 4.63 -4.19
CA LEU A 92 12.01 5.54 -3.07
C LEU A 92 10.63 5.94 -2.54
N ARG A 93 10.37 5.59 -1.29
CA ARG A 93 9.11 5.82 -0.61
C ARG A 93 9.34 6.55 0.70
N ARG A 94 8.32 7.28 1.14
CA ARG A 94 8.32 7.99 2.42
C ARG A 94 7.02 7.73 3.15
N LYS A 95 7.13 7.54 4.47
CA LYS A 95 5.99 7.33 5.35
C LYS A 95 5.97 8.34 6.51
N ARG A 96 4.77 8.67 6.98
CA ARG A 96 4.57 9.53 8.16
C ARG A 96 3.32 9.12 8.92
N THR A 97 3.52 8.63 10.12
CA THR A 97 2.49 8.55 11.16
C THR A 97 2.30 9.93 11.79
N ILE A 98 1.05 10.39 11.90
CA ILE A 98 0.73 11.60 12.67
C ILE A 98 0.73 11.25 14.15
N SER A 99 1.86 11.51 14.80
CA SER A 99 2.09 11.30 16.23
C SER A 99 3.05 12.37 16.77
N GLU A 100 3.13 12.50 18.09
CA GLU A 100 4.13 13.39 18.71
C GLU A 100 5.54 12.85 18.42
N ARG A 101 6.40 13.67 17.79
CA ARG A 101 7.83 13.37 17.62
C ARG A 101 8.68 14.28 18.50
N TYR A 102 9.36 13.72 19.49
CA TYR A 102 10.24 14.45 20.41
C TYR A 102 11.60 14.77 19.75
N LEU A 103 11.65 15.79 18.90
CA LEU A 103 12.89 16.27 18.28
C LEU A 103 13.63 17.27 19.19
N HIS A 104 14.18 16.86 20.35
CA HIS A 104 14.98 17.76 21.21
C HIS A 104 16.28 18.22 20.52
N GLN A 105 16.81 19.39 20.90
CA GLN A 105 18.08 19.94 20.40
C GLN A 105 19.25 18.96 20.59
N GLY A 106 19.54 18.17 19.56
CA GLY A 106 20.63 17.19 19.51
C GLY A 106 20.17 15.72 19.53
N ALA A 107 18.96 15.40 19.98
CA ALA A 107 18.45 14.04 20.01
C ALA A 107 17.65 13.73 18.72
N ARG A 108 18.01 12.62 18.08
CA ARG A 108 17.22 12.00 17.00
C ARG A 108 16.22 11.09 17.71
N PRO A 109 14.93 11.45 17.89
CA PRO A 109 13.96 10.49 18.40
C PRO A 109 14.05 9.24 17.54
N GLY A 110 13.67 8.10 18.12
CA GLY A 110 13.97 6.77 17.58
C GLY A 110 13.63 6.51 16.12
N ASP A 111 13.00 7.42 15.40
CA ASP A 111 12.65 7.31 13.99
C ASP A 111 13.86 7.14 13.05
N LEU A 112 13.62 6.48 11.92
CA LEU A 112 14.62 6.32 10.86
C LEU A 112 14.93 7.66 10.17
N ALA A 113 13.90 8.50 10.00
CA ALA A 113 13.94 9.83 9.41
C ALA A 113 14.58 9.86 8.00
N GLY A 114 15.21 10.97 7.65
CA GLY A 114 15.80 11.24 6.33
C GLY A 114 15.05 12.36 5.60
N PHE A 115 13.73 12.40 5.73
CA PHE A 115 12.88 13.48 5.23
C PHE A 115 12.38 14.39 6.37
N TYR A 116 13.26 14.63 7.36
CA TYR A 116 12.95 15.36 8.59
C TYR A 116 11.90 14.65 9.47
N ASP A 117 10.63 15.00 9.36
CA ASP A 117 9.49 14.45 10.12
C ASP A 117 8.75 13.32 9.37
N TRP A 118 9.31 12.91 8.23
CA TRP A 118 8.92 11.74 7.46
C TRP A 118 10.08 10.72 7.44
N ASP A 119 9.72 9.45 7.51
CA ASP A 119 10.66 8.34 7.49
C ASP A 119 10.84 7.82 6.07
N LEU A 120 12.05 7.35 5.80
CA LEU A 120 12.34 6.51 4.65
C LEU A 120 11.58 5.17 4.79
N ASP A 121 10.81 4.78 3.77
CA ASP A 121 10.06 3.52 3.76
C ASP A 121 10.87 2.45 3.01
N VAL A 122 11.63 1.68 3.78
CA VAL A 122 12.55 0.61 3.33
C VAL A 122 12.45 -0.60 4.26
N PRO A 123 12.85 -1.81 3.81
CA PRO A 123 12.73 -2.99 4.67
C PRO A 123 13.70 -2.93 5.86
N TYR A 124 13.19 -3.17 7.07
CA TYR A 124 13.97 -3.21 8.29
C TYR A 124 13.33 -4.07 9.37
N LEU A 125 14.13 -4.49 10.35
CA LEU A 125 13.68 -5.06 11.62
C LEU A 125 14.06 -4.10 12.74
N GLU A 126 13.14 -3.77 13.65
CA GLU A 126 13.38 -2.77 14.69
C GLU A 126 13.00 -3.26 16.11
N GLY A 127 13.47 -2.52 17.11
CA GLY A 127 13.06 -2.64 18.50
C GLY A 127 13.66 -1.54 19.38
N ILE A 128 12.98 -1.21 20.48
CA ILE A 128 13.49 -0.27 21.48
C ILE A 128 14.20 -1.06 22.58
N PHE A 129 15.38 -0.59 22.98
CA PHE A 129 16.26 -1.25 23.93
C PHE A 129 16.81 -0.27 24.97
N SER A 130 17.53 -0.77 25.98
CA SER A 130 18.32 0.10 26.86
C SER A 130 19.48 0.75 26.08
N SER A 131 20.24 1.63 26.74
CA SER A 131 21.46 2.24 26.18
C SER A 131 22.53 1.24 25.74
N ARG A 132 22.39 -0.05 26.09
CA ARG A 132 23.28 -1.14 25.65
C ARG A 132 22.96 -1.66 24.24
N GLY A 133 21.87 -1.19 23.62
CA GLY A 133 21.40 -1.66 22.32
C GLY A 133 20.82 -3.07 22.36
N TRP A 134 20.74 -3.74 21.20
CA TRP A 134 20.19 -5.10 21.12
C TRP A 134 21.23 -6.16 21.49
N VAL A 135 21.26 -6.47 22.78
CA VAL A 135 22.08 -7.52 23.40
C VAL A 135 21.19 -8.47 24.22
N VAL A 136 21.61 -9.72 24.40
CA VAL A 136 20.84 -10.77 25.10
C VAL A 136 21.57 -11.37 26.30
N GLY A 137 22.71 -10.79 26.70
CA GLY A 137 23.53 -11.25 27.83
C GLY A 137 24.34 -10.14 28.48
N ALA A 138 24.93 -10.40 29.65
CA ALA A 138 25.72 -9.46 30.43
C ALA A 138 27.11 -9.18 29.82
N ASP A 139 27.84 -8.17 30.32
CA ASP A 139 29.17 -7.84 29.78
C ASP A 139 30.12 -9.02 30.05
N GLY A 140 30.86 -9.45 29.03
CA GLY A 140 31.71 -10.64 29.11
C GLY A 140 31.01 -11.98 28.82
N ASP A 141 29.68 -12.00 28.63
CA ASP A 141 28.97 -13.19 28.15
C ASP A 141 29.27 -13.42 26.66
N ALA A 142 29.85 -14.58 26.34
CA ALA A 142 30.21 -14.97 24.97
C ALA A 142 29.00 -15.03 24.03
N THR A 143 27.81 -15.21 24.57
CA THR A 143 26.54 -15.29 23.82
C THR A 143 25.79 -13.97 23.76
N ARG A 144 26.32 -12.88 24.33
CA ARG A 144 25.66 -11.57 24.43
C ARG A 144 25.09 -11.04 23.12
N TYR A 145 25.73 -11.35 22.00
CA TYR A 145 25.33 -10.87 20.68
C TYR A 145 24.62 -11.91 19.81
N GLN A 146 24.22 -13.05 20.40
CA GLN A 146 23.42 -14.11 19.77
C GLN A 146 21.91 -13.79 19.83
N ARG A 147 21.56 -12.59 19.37
CA ARG A 147 20.20 -12.03 19.46
C ARG A 147 19.17 -12.71 18.56
N CYS A 148 19.61 -13.44 17.53
CA CYS A 148 18.72 -14.17 16.64
C CYS A 148 18.59 -15.63 17.08
N SER A 149 19.69 -16.31 17.40
CA SER A 149 19.69 -17.76 17.64
C SER A 149 19.21 -18.15 19.04
N LEU A 150 19.46 -17.34 20.07
CA LEU A 150 19.07 -17.69 21.45
C LEU A 150 17.60 -17.44 21.79
N GLN A 151 16.84 -16.76 20.93
CA GLN A 151 15.41 -16.45 21.16
C GLN A 151 15.14 -15.90 22.57
N LYS A 152 16.02 -15.04 23.07
CA LYS A 152 15.93 -14.44 24.40
C LYS A 152 15.40 -13.02 24.34
N LYS A 153 14.79 -12.62 25.44
CA LYS A 153 14.46 -11.23 25.74
C LYS A 153 15.74 -10.38 25.74
N PRO A 154 15.66 -9.08 25.43
CA PRO A 154 16.82 -8.21 25.51
C PRO A 154 17.36 -8.10 26.94
N PHE A 155 18.68 -8.07 27.08
CA PHE A 155 19.34 -7.83 28.34
C PHE A 155 19.36 -6.34 28.65
N ILE A 156 18.64 -5.95 29.71
CA ILE A 156 18.46 -4.55 30.09
C ILE A 156 19.71 -4.03 30.82
N GLY A 157 20.22 -4.80 31.79
CA GLY A 157 21.44 -4.49 32.55
C GLY A 157 21.34 -3.31 33.52
N GLU A 158 20.13 -2.83 33.82
CA GLU A 158 19.89 -1.76 34.78
C GLU A 158 19.82 -2.31 36.20
N SER A 159 20.49 -1.66 37.16
CA SER A 159 20.51 -2.07 38.58
C SER A 159 19.15 -1.96 39.27
N THR A 160 18.25 -1.18 38.67
CA THR A 160 16.96 -0.81 39.21
C THR A 160 15.86 -1.39 38.30
N PRO A 161 14.89 -2.19 38.81
CA PRO A 161 13.91 -2.85 37.97
C PRO A 161 12.96 -1.85 37.30
N TYR A 162 12.87 -1.90 35.97
CA TYR A 162 11.86 -1.20 35.18
C TYR A 162 10.86 -2.22 34.62
N PRO A 163 9.58 -1.87 34.51
CA PRO A 163 8.61 -2.67 33.75
C PRO A 163 9.10 -2.89 32.31
N GLU A 164 9.02 -4.14 31.85
CA GLU A 164 9.57 -4.58 30.55
C GLU A 164 8.98 -3.78 29.39
N ASP A 165 7.69 -3.47 29.46
CA ASP A 165 6.89 -2.73 28.49
C ASP A 165 7.32 -1.27 28.28
N LEU A 166 8.09 -0.71 29.20
CA LEU A 166 8.63 0.64 29.07
C LEU A 166 9.93 0.66 28.28
N ILE A 167 10.62 -0.49 28.22
CA ILE A 167 11.93 -0.63 27.61
C ILE A 167 11.79 -1.25 26.23
N TRP A 168 10.96 -2.28 26.11
CA TRP A 168 10.92 -3.14 24.94
C TRP A 168 9.52 -3.75 24.75
N ASN A 169 9.01 -3.70 23.52
CA ASN A 169 7.64 -4.10 23.17
C ASN A 169 7.57 -5.21 22.10
N GLY A 170 8.67 -5.93 21.86
CA GLY A 170 8.78 -6.89 20.77
C GLY A 170 9.79 -6.50 19.70
N TYR A 171 9.93 -7.36 18.70
CA TYR A 171 10.76 -7.11 17.53
C TYR A 171 9.83 -6.95 16.32
N ASN A 172 9.87 -5.81 15.63
CA ASN A 172 8.91 -5.50 14.57
C ASN A 172 9.60 -5.51 13.21
N LEU A 173 9.11 -6.36 12.31
CA LEU A 173 9.52 -6.42 10.93
C LEU A 173 8.63 -5.49 10.10
N HIS A 174 9.27 -4.59 9.37
CA HIS A 174 8.64 -3.73 8.38
C HIS A 174 9.14 -4.11 6.99
N LEU A 175 8.23 -4.49 6.10
CA LEU A 175 8.49 -4.72 4.69
C LEU A 175 7.58 -3.79 3.87
N PRO A 176 8.12 -2.86 3.06
CA PRO A 176 7.32 -1.87 2.34
C PRO A 176 6.26 -2.49 1.42
N GLY A 177 4.99 -2.20 1.69
CA GLY A 177 3.84 -2.75 0.97
C GLY A 177 3.21 -3.98 1.62
N GLU A 178 3.79 -4.45 2.72
CA GLU A 178 3.20 -5.43 3.63
C GLU A 178 2.81 -4.74 4.94
N SER A 179 1.94 -5.37 5.73
CA SER A 179 1.63 -4.90 7.07
C SER A 179 2.81 -5.17 8.00
N ASP A 180 3.08 -4.24 8.92
CA ASP A 180 4.06 -4.46 9.98
C ASP A 180 3.70 -5.71 10.79
N ALA A 181 4.70 -6.50 11.11
CA ALA A 181 4.51 -7.78 11.78
C ALA A 181 5.56 -7.98 12.88
N GLN A 182 5.15 -8.51 14.02
CA GLN A 182 6.09 -8.88 15.07
C GLN A 182 6.78 -10.21 14.74
N LEU A 183 8.06 -10.33 15.11
CA LEU A 183 8.77 -11.59 15.12
C LEU A 183 8.38 -12.40 16.36
N LEU A 184 7.92 -13.61 16.10
CA LEU A 184 7.48 -14.56 17.09
C LEU A 184 8.44 -15.74 17.13
N VAL A 185 8.69 -16.27 18.32
CA VAL A 185 9.39 -17.55 18.48
C VAL A 185 8.51 -18.63 17.87
N ALA A 186 9.02 -19.30 16.84
CA ALA A 186 8.26 -20.28 16.07
C ALA A 186 7.75 -21.42 16.96
N SER A 187 6.45 -21.72 16.86
CA SER A 187 5.85 -22.89 17.50
C SER A 187 6.35 -24.19 16.85
N ALA A 188 6.31 -25.29 17.61
CA ALA A 188 6.58 -26.61 17.05
C ALA A 188 5.52 -27.01 16.00
N ASN A 189 5.92 -27.84 15.03
CA ASN A 189 5.04 -28.47 14.03
C ASN A 189 4.30 -27.52 13.06
N ILE A 190 4.67 -26.24 13.00
CA ILE A 190 4.22 -25.37 11.91
C ILE A 190 4.98 -25.70 10.61
N PRO A 191 4.38 -25.52 9.42
CA PRO A 191 5.09 -25.68 8.16
C PRO A 191 6.36 -24.82 8.13
N MET A 192 7.44 -25.29 7.50
CA MET A 192 8.71 -24.56 7.42
C MET A 192 9.40 -24.79 6.07
N PRO A 193 10.33 -23.90 5.65
CA PRO A 193 11.09 -24.11 4.43
C PRO A 193 11.80 -25.46 4.46
N SER A 194 11.71 -26.22 3.37
CA SER A 194 12.32 -27.55 3.26
C SER A 194 13.77 -27.51 2.76
N ASP A 195 14.48 -26.41 3.01
CA ASP A 195 15.84 -26.13 2.51
C ASP A 195 16.95 -26.59 3.48
N GLY A 196 16.58 -27.31 4.54
CA GLY A 196 17.49 -27.86 5.54
C GLY A 196 18.05 -26.83 6.54
N LYS A 197 17.54 -25.60 6.54
CA LYS A 197 17.98 -24.53 7.45
C LYS A 197 17.04 -24.35 8.62
N SER A 198 17.56 -23.74 9.69
CA SER A 198 16.78 -23.39 10.88
C SER A 198 16.20 -21.98 10.77
N TYR A 199 14.92 -21.84 11.12
CA TYR A 199 14.17 -20.59 11.13
C TYR A 199 13.59 -20.36 12.53
N PRO A 200 14.37 -19.78 13.46
CA PRO A 200 13.92 -19.56 14.84
C PRO A 200 12.72 -18.61 14.96
N TRP A 201 12.46 -17.76 13.97
CA TRP A 201 11.36 -16.80 14.04
C TRP A 201 10.38 -16.92 12.88
N VAL A 202 9.15 -16.53 13.17
CA VAL A 202 8.02 -16.53 12.24
C VAL A 202 7.16 -15.28 12.47
N THR A 203 6.41 -14.87 11.45
CA THR A 203 5.29 -13.92 11.59
C THR A 203 3.96 -14.62 11.32
N VAL A 204 2.83 -14.03 11.73
CA VAL A 204 1.50 -14.55 11.37
C VAL A 204 1.28 -14.68 9.87
N GLY A 205 1.96 -13.85 9.06
CA GLY A 205 1.92 -13.91 7.60
C GLY A 205 2.91 -14.93 6.99
N ASP A 206 3.27 -15.99 7.70
CA ASP A 206 4.18 -17.07 7.25
C ASP A 206 5.57 -16.62 6.77
N THR A 207 6.00 -15.41 7.13
CA THR A 207 7.37 -14.97 6.89
C THR A 207 8.30 -15.67 7.88
N ARG A 208 9.45 -16.16 7.40
CA ARG A 208 10.42 -16.92 8.21
C ARG A 208 11.70 -16.14 8.35
N VAL A 209 12.36 -16.23 9.50
CA VAL A 209 13.63 -15.55 9.73
C VAL A 209 14.68 -16.51 10.24
N ARG A 210 15.85 -16.47 9.61
CA ARG A 210 17.06 -17.19 10.02
C ARG A 210 18.18 -16.22 10.38
N CYS A 211 19.19 -16.74 11.05
CA CYS A 211 20.29 -15.92 11.55
C CYS A 211 21.42 -15.81 10.53
N LEU A 212 21.96 -14.60 10.41
CA LEU A 212 23.25 -14.32 9.76
C LEU A 212 24.32 -14.18 10.84
N PRO A 213 25.56 -14.65 10.60
CA PRO A 213 26.58 -14.72 11.65
C PRO A 213 27.13 -13.35 12.08
N GLN A 214 27.04 -12.34 11.22
CA GLN A 214 27.60 -11.02 11.44
C GLN A 214 26.79 -9.93 10.74
N THR A 215 26.88 -8.71 11.27
CA THR A 215 26.41 -7.50 10.61
C THR A 215 27.39 -7.07 9.51
N GLN A 216 26.91 -6.35 8.51
CA GLN A 216 27.73 -5.87 7.39
C GLN A 216 28.53 -4.61 7.74
N ASN A 217 28.04 -3.77 8.66
CA ASN A 217 28.71 -2.54 9.08
C ASN A 217 29.59 -2.69 10.34
N GLY A 218 29.90 -3.93 10.75
CA GLY A 218 30.87 -4.21 11.81
C GLY A 218 30.33 -4.08 13.24
N VAL A 219 29.03 -3.84 13.43
CA VAL A 219 28.40 -3.91 14.76
C VAL A 219 28.44 -5.36 15.26
N PRO A 220 28.96 -5.66 16.47
CA PRO A 220 29.12 -7.04 16.93
C PRO A 220 27.81 -7.85 16.95
N GLY A 221 27.90 -9.11 16.51
CA GLY A 221 26.83 -10.09 16.64
C GLY A 221 26.09 -10.51 15.39
N GLU A 222 25.10 -11.36 15.61
CA GLU A 222 24.24 -11.91 14.57
C GLU A 222 23.39 -10.83 13.88
N ALA A 223 22.97 -11.11 12.66
CA ALA A 223 21.98 -10.34 11.92
C ALA A 223 20.86 -11.27 11.44
N PHE A 224 19.94 -10.76 10.63
CA PHE A 224 18.72 -11.48 10.27
C PHE A 224 18.64 -11.64 8.76
N GLN A 225 18.18 -12.79 8.30
CA GLN A 225 17.71 -12.97 6.94
C GLN A 225 16.26 -13.44 6.97
N VAL A 226 15.41 -12.67 6.30
CA VAL A 226 13.98 -12.89 6.19
C VAL A 226 13.69 -13.61 4.86
N ILE A 227 12.73 -14.52 4.83
CA ILE A 227 12.14 -15.08 3.62
C ILE A 227 10.62 -14.94 3.67
N THR A 228 10.04 -14.26 2.68
CA THR A 228 8.60 -14.03 2.59
C THR A 228 7.89 -15.20 1.91
N PRO A 229 6.56 -15.35 2.06
CA PRO A 229 5.78 -16.39 1.37
C PRO A 229 5.84 -16.34 -0.16
N GLN A 230 6.41 -15.29 -0.77
CA GLN A 230 6.62 -15.18 -2.21
C GLN A 230 8.02 -15.68 -2.63
N GLY A 231 8.82 -16.18 -1.68
CA GLY A 231 10.19 -16.63 -1.90
C GLY A 231 11.20 -15.50 -2.09
N ILE A 232 10.88 -14.29 -1.61
CA ILE A 232 11.82 -13.16 -1.61
C ILE A 232 12.60 -13.19 -0.29
N THR A 233 13.91 -13.10 -0.39
CA THR A 233 14.80 -13.03 0.77
C THR A 233 15.28 -11.60 1.00
N TYR A 234 15.31 -11.16 2.26
CA TYR A 234 15.88 -9.87 2.67
C TYR A 234 17.01 -10.10 3.67
N SER A 235 18.20 -9.57 3.39
CA SER A 235 19.33 -9.57 4.33
C SER A 235 19.29 -8.29 5.16
N LEU A 236 18.81 -8.41 6.39
CA LEU A 236 18.68 -7.32 7.37
C LEU A 236 19.90 -7.30 8.28
N ASN A 237 20.99 -6.70 7.81
CA ASN A 237 22.31 -6.79 8.44
C ASN A 237 23.09 -5.48 8.47
N TRP A 238 22.44 -4.34 8.22
CA TRP A 238 23.05 -3.01 8.44
C TRP A 238 22.43 -2.36 9.67
N VAL A 239 23.20 -2.23 10.75
CA VAL A 239 22.66 -1.76 12.04
C VAL A 239 22.68 -0.25 12.14
N VAL A 240 21.53 0.36 12.43
CA VAL A 240 21.39 1.79 12.73
C VAL A 240 20.82 1.93 14.14
N SER A 241 21.40 2.84 14.93
CA SER A 241 20.95 3.12 16.30
C SER A 241 20.58 4.59 16.45
N ARG A 242 19.48 4.84 17.18
CA ARG A 242 18.93 6.17 17.45
C ARG A 242 18.70 6.32 18.95
N GLU A 243 19.31 7.32 19.56
CA GLU A 243 19.13 7.62 20.98
C GLU A 243 17.73 8.21 21.22
N MET A 244 16.93 7.58 22.06
CA MET A 244 15.60 8.09 22.40
C MET A 244 15.66 9.09 23.56
N PRO A 245 14.68 10.00 23.66
CA PRO A 245 14.55 10.87 24.82
C PRO A 245 14.53 10.09 26.13
N LEU A 246 15.11 10.69 27.17
CA LEU A 246 15.15 10.14 28.51
C LEU A 246 13.73 9.87 29.02
N TYR A 247 13.43 8.62 29.32
CA TYR A 247 12.11 8.23 29.78
C TYR A 247 12.01 8.41 31.30
N SER A 248 11.08 9.23 31.77
CA SER A 248 10.80 9.42 33.20
C SER A 248 9.72 8.45 33.67
N TYR A 249 10.01 7.65 34.69
CA TYR A 249 9.09 6.68 35.26
C TYR A 249 8.92 6.85 36.77
N LYS A 250 7.71 6.63 37.27
CA LYS A 250 7.39 6.56 38.71
C LYS A 250 6.56 5.30 38.96
N ASP A 251 6.88 4.55 40.00
CA ASP A 251 6.11 3.37 40.41
C ASP A 251 4.70 3.73 40.91
N ASN A 252 4.60 4.89 41.55
CA ASN A 252 3.37 5.55 41.97
C ASN A 252 3.61 7.07 42.07
N PRO A 253 2.57 7.91 42.19
CA PRO A 253 2.73 9.37 42.19
C PRO A 253 3.72 9.92 43.24
N LEU A 254 3.85 9.23 44.38
CA LEU A 254 4.69 9.59 45.52
C LEU A 254 6.12 9.03 45.43
N ALA A 255 6.37 8.09 44.52
CA ALA A 255 7.70 7.51 44.30
C ALA A 255 8.66 8.52 43.64
N PRO A 256 9.99 8.42 43.90
CA PRO A 256 10.97 9.22 43.20
C PRO A 256 10.93 8.94 41.70
N THR A 257 11.08 9.99 40.89
CA THR A 257 11.19 9.84 39.43
C THR A 257 12.50 9.14 39.10
N ARG A 258 12.39 8.05 38.35
CA ARG A 258 13.52 7.31 37.77
C ARG A 258 13.63 7.67 36.29
N TYR A 259 14.84 7.58 35.76
CA TYR A 259 15.12 7.95 34.38
C TYR A 259 15.81 6.81 33.65
N LEU A 260 15.29 6.48 32.46
CA LEU A 260 15.81 5.40 31.63
C LEU A 260 16.25 5.95 30.27
N SER A 261 17.52 5.72 29.93
CA SER A 261 18.05 5.96 28.58
C SER A 261 17.72 4.77 27.69
N ARG A 262 17.16 5.04 26.51
CA ARG A 262 16.72 4.01 25.56
C ARG A 262 17.29 4.26 24.19
N SER A 263 17.44 3.20 23.40
CA SER A 263 17.94 3.26 22.03
C SER A 263 16.99 2.51 21.10
N HIS A 264 16.56 3.15 20.02
CA HIS A 264 15.84 2.48 18.94
C HIS A 264 16.87 1.90 17.97
N VAL A 265 16.86 0.59 17.77
CA VAL A 265 17.84 -0.12 16.94
C VAL A 265 17.13 -0.74 15.74
N PHE A 266 17.67 -0.49 14.56
CA PHE A 266 17.20 -1.00 13.28
C PHE A 266 18.25 -1.93 12.66
N PHE A 267 17.79 -3.03 12.07
CA PHE A 267 18.52 -3.87 11.13
C PHE A 267 17.96 -3.59 9.74
N MET A 268 18.62 -2.70 9.02
CA MET A 268 18.22 -2.27 7.68
C MET A 268 18.60 -3.34 6.66
N ALA A 269 17.76 -3.50 5.62
CA ALA A 269 18.06 -4.36 4.50
C ALA A 269 19.29 -3.86 3.73
N THR A 270 20.20 -4.75 3.36
CA THR A 270 21.30 -4.46 2.41
C THR A 270 21.08 -5.10 1.05
N ARG A 271 20.27 -6.17 1.02
CA ARG A 271 19.94 -6.91 -0.19
C ARG A 271 18.56 -7.55 -0.09
N ALA A 272 17.77 -7.41 -1.14
CA ALA A 272 16.60 -8.23 -1.43
C ALA A 272 16.91 -9.12 -2.64
N GLU A 273 16.53 -10.39 -2.60
CA GLU A 273 16.81 -11.35 -3.68
C GLU A 273 15.65 -12.32 -3.87
N ASP A 274 15.27 -12.56 -5.11
CA ASP A 274 14.24 -13.53 -5.46
C ASP A 274 14.81 -14.93 -5.72
N ARG A 275 13.94 -15.91 -5.91
CA ARG A 275 14.31 -17.31 -6.17
C ARG A 275 15.04 -17.56 -7.50
N PHE A 276 15.13 -16.55 -8.38
CA PHE A 276 15.84 -16.63 -9.67
C PHE A 276 17.25 -16.01 -9.59
N GLY A 277 17.63 -15.47 -8.44
CA GLY A 277 18.91 -14.80 -8.22
C GLY A 277 18.92 -13.34 -8.68
N ASN A 278 17.76 -12.77 -9.03
CA ASN A 278 17.66 -11.32 -9.22
C ASN A 278 17.83 -10.64 -7.87
N TRP A 279 18.45 -9.47 -7.83
CA TRP A 279 18.68 -8.76 -6.57
C TRP A 279 18.45 -7.26 -6.65
N VAL A 280 18.16 -6.67 -5.50
CA VAL A 280 18.16 -5.23 -5.22
C VAL A 280 19.02 -4.98 -3.99
N ASN A 281 20.08 -4.18 -4.14
CA ASN A 281 20.95 -3.76 -3.05
C ASN A 281 20.55 -2.36 -2.56
N TYR A 282 20.71 -2.19 -1.25
CA TYR A 282 20.53 -0.93 -0.53
C TYR A 282 21.90 -0.50 0.00
N GLY A 283 22.41 0.62 -0.53
CA GLY A 283 23.74 1.14 -0.22
C GLY A 283 23.67 2.25 0.81
N TYR A 284 24.51 2.16 1.84
CA TYR A 284 24.53 3.09 2.96
C TYR A 284 25.90 3.76 3.14
N THR A 285 25.90 5.00 3.60
CA THR A 285 27.07 5.69 4.16
C THR A 285 26.77 6.07 5.60
N GLY A 286 27.44 5.42 6.56
CA GLY A 286 27.07 5.52 7.97
C GLY A 286 25.64 4.99 8.19
N ASP A 287 24.73 5.87 8.55
CA ASP A 287 23.33 5.57 8.81
C ASP A 287 22.36 6.07 7.72
N LYS A 288 22.89 6.60 6.61
CA LYS A 288 22.11 7.20 5.52
C LYS A 288 22.07 6.26 4.33
N LEU A 289 20.88 5.93 3.85
CA LEU A 289 20.71 5.24 2.57
C LEU A 289 21.06 6.21 1.44
N THR A 290 22.10 5.90 0.66
CA THR A 290 22.59 6.74 -0.44
C THR A 290 22.25 6.20 -1.82
N SER A 291 21.94 4.90 -1.95
CA SER A 291 21.61 4.30 -3.23
C SER A 291 20.71 3.06 -3.12
N ILE A 292 19.87 2.86 -4.13
CA ILE A 292 19.15 1.59 -4.36
C ILE A 292 19.50 1.14 -5.78
N SER A 293 20.00 -0.09 -5.95
CA SER A 293 20.47 -0.59 -7.25
C SER A 293 20.10 -2.05 -7.45
N SER A 294 19.87 -2.49 -8.68
CA SER A 294 19.45 -3.86 -8.97
C SER A 294 20.32 -4.61 -9.98
N SER A 295 20.15 -5.93 -10.04
CA SER A 295 20.81 -6.83 -11.01
C SER A 295 20.51 -6.49 -12.48
N ASP A 296 19.35 -5.89 -12.76
CA ASP A 296 18.93 -5.45 -14.09
C ASP A 296 19.29 -3.96 -14.38
N GLY A 297 20.17 -3.37 -13.57
CA GLY A 297 20.74 -2.04 -13.81
C GLY A 297 19.79 -0.87 -13.54
N ARG A 298 18.73 -1.06 -12.74
CA ARG A 298 17.95 0.07 -12.20
C ARG A 298 18.75 0.71 -11.08
N SER A 299 18.68 2.03 -10.96
CA SER A 299 19.39 2.76 -9.92
C SER A 299 18.67 4.03 -9.49
N ILE A 300 18.64 4.26 -8.18
CA ILE A 300 18.23 5.50 -7.53
C ILE A 300 19.42 5.98 -6.71
N SER A 301 19.80 7.24 -6.87
CA SER A 301 20.81 7.90 -6.03
C SER A 301 20.15 8.93 -5.13
N ILE A 302 20.57 8.98 -3.86
CA ILE A 302 19.97 9.83 -2.82
C ILE A 302 21.07 10.73 -2.25
N THR A 303 20.83 12.04 -2.26
CA THR A 303 21.78 13.06 -1.80
C THR A 303 21.27 13.70 -0.52
N TYR A 304 22.18 13.89 0.44
CA TYR A 304 21.89 14.53 1.72
C TYR A 304 22.65 15.85 1.87
N THR A 305 22.07 16.78 2.62
CA THR A 305 22.80 17.90 3.23
C THR A 305 22.58 17.81 4.74
N GLY A 306 23.66 17.62 5.51
CA GLY A 306 23.53 17.25 6.92
C GLY A 306 22.74 15.94 7.06
N GLU A 307 21.66 15.96 7.83
CA GLU A 307 20.80 14.79 8.09
C GLU A 307 19.56 14.69 7.19
N ARG A 308 19.40 15.61 6.23
CA ARG A 308 18.19 15.69 5.39
C ARG A 308 18.51 15.31 3.95
N ILE A 309 17.65 14.48 3.36
CA ILE A 309 17.67 14.19 1.92
C ILE A 309 17.31 15.46 1.18
N THR A 310 18.16 15.97 0.30
CA THR A 310 17.86 17.18 -0.48
C THR A 310 17.41 16.87 -1.90
N SER A 311 17.88 15.76 -2.45
CA SER A 311 17.48 15.30 -3.78
C SER A 311 17.61 13.80 -3.95
N ALA A 312 16.80 13.25 -4.84
CA ALA A 312 16.96 11.89 -5.34
C ALA A 312 16.89 11.91 -6.87
N THR A 313 17.69 11.07 -7.53
CA THR A 313 17.81 11.03 -8.99
C THR A 313 17.67 9.61 -9.53
N ALA A 314 16.97 9.48 -10.66
CA ALA A 314 16.83 8.24 -11.41
C ALA A 314 16.64 8.53 -12.90
N ASN A 315 17.43 7.89 -13.77
CA ASN A 315 17.34 8.00 -15.23
C ASN A 315 17.22 9.46 -15.75
N GLY A 316 18.05 10.37 -15.23
CA GLY A 316 18.06 11.79 -15.62
C GLY A 316 16.94 12.64 -15.02
N ARG A 317 16.02 12.06 -14.23
CA ARG A 317 14.98 12.78 -13.49
C ARG A 317 15.43 13.06 -12.07
N THR A 318 15.01 14.22 -11.53
CA THR A 318 15.39 14.66 -10.18
C THR A 318 14.16 15.06 -9.39
N TRP A 319 14.07 14.55 -8.17
CA TRP A 319 13.11 14.97 -7.15
C TRP A 319 13.86 15.82 -6.13
N THR A 320 13.30 16.96 -5.75
CA THR A 320 13.91 17.89 -4.80
C THR A 320 13.04 18.03 -3.56
N TYR A 321 13.67 17.95 -2.38
CA TYR A 321 12.99 17.98 -1.10
C TYR A 321 13.28 19.30 -0.39
N GLN A 322 12.23 20.01 -0.02
CA GLN A 322 12.32 21.31 0.66
C GLN A 322 11.74 21.22 2.06
N TYR A 323 12.38 21.91 2.99
CA TYR A 323 12.07 21.84 4.41
C TYR A 323 11.68 23.21 4.95
N ARG A 324 10.78 23.20 5.94
CA ARG A 324 10.49 24.36 6.78
C ARG A 324 11.36 24.27 8.02
N GLU A 325 12.10 25.32 8.31
CA GLU A 325 12.86 25.41 9.56
C GLU A 325 11.93 25.69 10.74
N PRO A 326 12.26 25.19 11.94
CA PRO A 326 11.51 25.52 13.15
C PRO A 326 11.66 27.01 13.54
N GLY A 327 10.62 27.59 14.15
CA GLY A 327 10.58 29.02 14.51
C GLY A 327 11.55 29.46 15.62
N ALA A 328 11.71 30.79 15.76
CA ALA A 328 12.74 31.47 16.58
C ALA A 328 12.71 31.19 18.10
N LEU A 329 11.61 30.66 18.65
CA LEU A 329 11.51 30.24 20.05
C LEU A 329 12.04 28.82 20.30
N GLY A 330 12.62 28.16 19.28
CA GLY A 330 13.22 26.84 19.41
C GLY A 330 12.21 25.70 19.65
N SER A 331 10.89 25.97 19.65
CA SER A 331 9.88 24.91 19.61
C SER A 331 9.85 24.31 18.21
N ARG A 332 10.47 23.13 18.07
CA ARG A 332 10.70 22.40 16.81
C ARG A 332 9.43 21.75 16.21
N LEU A 333 8.27 22.25 16.60
CA LEU A 333 6.95 21.67 16.35
C LEU A 333 6.29 22.17 15.04
N ASP A 334 6.88 23.20 14.41
CA ASP A 334 6.40 23.78 13.14
C ASP A 334 7.33 23.48 11.94
N GLY A 335 8.48 22.82 12.17
CA GLY A 335 9.42 22.42 11.12
C GLY A 335 9.06 21.07 10.50
N GLY A 336 9.40 20.84 9.25
CA GLY A 336 8.94 19.64 8.54
C GLY A 336 9.39 19.58 7.08
N LEU A 337 9.19 18.43 6.44
CA LEU A 337 9.13 18.39 4.97
C LEU A 337 8.02 19.33 4.51
N ALA A 338 8.36 20.38 3.77
CA ALA A 338 7.43 21.39 3.28
C ALA A 338 6.98 21.13 1.85
N ALA A 339 7.87 20.63 0.99
CA ALA A 339 7.52 20.31 -0.40
C ALA A 339 8.39 19.21 -0.99
N VAL A 340 7.81 18.48 -1.96
CA VAL A 340 8.54 17.60 -2.87
C VAL A 340 8.29 18.08 -4.28
N ILE A 341 9.32 18.62 -4.92
CA ILE A 341 9.28 19.11 -6.29
C ILE A 341 9.61 17.95 -7.23
N LEU A 342 8.69 17.68 -8.14
CA LEU A 342 8.78 16.63 -9.15
C LEU A 342 9.64 17.06 -10.35
N PRO A 343 10.09 16.12 -11.20
CA PRO A 343 10.88 16.42 -12.39
C PRO A 343 10.30 17.46 -13.36
N ASP A 344 8.97 17.62 -13.42
CA ASP A 344 8.31 18.66 -14.24
C ASP A 344 8.09 20.00 -13.51
N GLY A 345 8.58 20.14 -12.28
CA GLY A 345 8.44 21.34 -11.45
C GLY A 345 7.12 21.44 -10.67
N SER A 346 6.14 20.58 -10.95
CA SER A 346 4.96 20.41 -10.10
C SER A 346 5.38 19.87 -8.73
N ARG A 347 4.56 20.04 -7.69
CA ARG A 347 4.99 19.73 -6.33
C ARG A 347 3.89 19.29 -5.40
N TRP A 348 4.26 18.41 -4.49
CA TRP A 348 3.55 18.21 -3.24
C TRP A 348 3.87 19.35 -2.28
N THR A 349 2.90 19.79 -1.48
CA THR A 349 3.17 20.66 -0.32
C THR A 349 2.50 20.16 0.93
N TYR A 350 3.17 20.34 2.06
CA TYR A 350 2.72 19.94 3.39
C TYR A 350 2.73 21.13 4.32
N SER A 351 1.63 21.32 5.04
CA SER A 351 1.53 22.41 6.01
C SER A 351 0.82 21.94 7.28
N PRO A 352 1.57 21.75 8.38
CA PRO A 352 0.99 21.60 9.70
C PRO A 352 0.53 22.96 10.25
N ASN A 353 -0.50 22.95 11.10
CA ASN A 353 -0.96 24.06 11.92
C ASN A 353 -1.51 23.50 13.25
N GLY A 354 -1.14 24.11 14.37
CA GLY A 354 -1.38 23.58 15.70
C GLY A 354 -0.24 22.67 16.17
N THR A 355 -0.39 22.10 17.37
CA THR A 355 0.68 21.32 18.01
C THR A 355 0.27 19.87 18.19
N LEU A 356 1.14 18.93 17.79
CA LEU A 356 1.01 17.49 18.10
C LEU A 356 1.40 17.15 19.54
N ARG A 357 1.29 18.12 20.45
CA ARG A 357 1.65 17.94 21.85
C ARG A 357 0.39 17.55 22.63
N PRO A 358 0.33 16.35 23.22
CA PRO A 358 -0.73 16.02 24.13
C PRO A 358 -0.66 17.00 25.32
N PRO A 359 -1.78 17.50 25.83
CA PRO A 359 -1.76 18.37 26.98
C PRO A 359 -1.20 17.60 28.17
N ILE A 360 -0.42 18.30 28.98
CA ILE A 360 0.04 17.76 30.26
C ILE A 360 -1.16 17.81 31.20
N PHE A 361 -1.76 16.65 31.44
CA PHE A 361 -2.66 16.52 32.57
C PHE A 361 -1.82 16.48 33.84
N GLY A 362 -2.22 17.25 34.86
CA GLY A 362 -1.76 17.00 36.23
C GLY A 362 -2.20 15.59 36.68
N PRO A 363 -1.75 15.10 37.85
CA PRO A 363 -2.35 13.92 38.44
C PRO A 363 -3.86 14.09 38.43
N THR A 364 -4.60 13.05 38.02
CA THR A 364 -6.06 13.07 37.93
C THR A 364 -6.62 13.66 39.24
N PRO A 365 -7.51 14.67 39.17
CA PRO A 365 -8.19 15.16 40.37
C PRO A 365 -8.98 13.97 40.92
N GLU A 366 -8.74 13.66 42.19
CA GLU A 366 -9.26 12.51 42.94
C GLU A 366 -8.48 11.20 42.71
N GLY A 367 -7.79 10.78 43.78
CA GLY A 367 -7.03 9.55 43.88
C GLY A 367 -7.88 8.29 43.91
N SER A 368 -8.71 8.08 42.90
CA SER A 368 -9.16 6.73 42.59
C SER A 368 -8.20 6.17 41.53
N GLU A 369 -7.37 5.21 41.94
CA GLU A 369 -6.51 4.43 41.04
C GLU A 369 -7.34 3.62 40.00
N CYS A 370 -8.67 3.73 40.04
CA CYS A 370 -9.64 2.86 39.38
C CYS A 370 -10.61 3.54 38.37
N ASP A 371 -10.55 4.87 38.15
CA ASP A 371 -11.24 5.52 37.02
C ASP A 371 -10.23 6.20 36.08
N PRO A 372 -9.79 5.51 35.00
CA PRO A 372 -8.75 6.00 34.12
C PRO A 372 -9.25 6.99 33.05
N ARG A 373 -10.50 7.50 33.14
CA ARG A 373 -11.09 8.34 32.09
C ARG A 373 -10.39 9.71 31.99
N MET A 374 -9.30 9.76 31.22
CA MET A 374 -8.68 11.00 30.78
C MET A 374 -9.64 11.74 29.86
N PRO A 375 -9.81 13.07 30.05
CA PRO A 375 -10.71 13.84 29.21
C PRO A 375 -10.16 13.92 27.78
N ASP A 376 -11.06 13.89 26.81
CA ASP A 376 -10.70 14.20 25.42
C ASP A 376 -10.15 15.61 25.33
N VAL A 377 -9.11 15.77 24.52
CA VAL A 377 -8.46 17.06 24.35
C VAL A 377 -8.88 17.65 23.03
N LEU A 378 -9.50 18.82 23.13
CA LEU A 378 -9.99 19.56 21.98
C LEU A 378 -8.98 20.65 21.62
N GLY A 379 -8.32 20.47 20.49
CA GLY A 379 -7.53 21.46 19.82
C GLY A 379 -7.16 20.90 18.45
N PRO A 380 -7.73 21.40 17.35
CA PRO A 380 -7.53 20.76 16.07
C PRO A 380 -6.08 20.96 15.63
N TYR A 381 -5.28 19.89 15.67
CA TYR A 381 -4.11 19.85 14.82
C TYR A 381 -4.60 19.70 13.38
N ILE A 382 -4.22 20.65 12.54
CA ILE A 382 -4.59 20.66 11.13
C ILE A 382 -3.36 20.29 10.33
N TYR A 383 -3.50 19.28 9.46
CA TYR A 383 -2.49 18.92 8.50
C TYR A 383 -3.05 19.13 7.09
N THR A 384 -2.37 19.92 6.27
CA THR A 384 -2.80 20.18 4.90
C THR A 384 -1.80 19.58 3.92
N VAL A 385 -2.33 18.84 2.93
CA VAL A 385 -1.56 18.25 1.84
C VAL A 385 -2.11 18.77 0.51
N THR A 386 -1.27 19.40 -0.31
CA THR A 386 -1.62 19.77 -1.68
C THR A 386 -0.93 18.83 -2.66
N HIS A 387 -1.71 18.18 -3.52
CA HIS A 387 -1.25 17.30 -4.58
C HIS A 387 -0.63 18.13 -5.72
N PRO A 388 0.34 17.61 -6.50
CA PRO A 388 0.90 18.27 -7.70
C PRO A 388 -0.14 18.73 -8.73
N ALA A 389 -1.30 18.07 -8.77
CA ALA A 389 -2.45 18.46 -9.59
C ALA A 389 -3.18 19.72 -9.09
N GLY A 390 -2.92 20.17 -7.87
CA GLY A 390 -3.52 21.37 -7.27
C GLY A 390 -4.71 21.12 -6.35
N ALA A 391 -5.18 19.88 -6.21
CA ALA A 391 -6.16 19.53 -5.19
C ALA A 391 -5.53 19.59 -3.79
N THR A 392 -6.27 20.08 -2.81
CA THR A 392 -5.79 20.23 -1.43
C THR A 392 -6.69 19.47 -0.46
N ALA A 393 -6.10 18.52 0.26
CA ALA A 393 -6.73 17.79 1.37
C ALA A 393 -6.34 18.44 2.70
N THR A 394 -7.31 18.67 3.57
CA THR A 394 -7.13 19.20 4.93
C THR A 394 -7.65 18.18 5.93
N TYR A 395 -6.81 17.79 6.88
CA TYR A 395 -7.08 16.80 7.92
C TYR A 395 -7.12 17.50 9.27
N THR A 396 -8.25 17.40 9.96
CA THR A 396 -8.45 17.95 11.30
C THR A 396 -8.39 16.82 12.31
N LEU A 397 -7.46 16.89 13.27
CA LEU A 397 -7.21 15.84 14.25
C LEU A 397 -7.44 16.31 15.68
N ASN A 398 -7.93 15.41 16.52
CA ASN A 398 -7.99 15.57 17.97
C ASN A 398 -7.08 14.55 18.65
N TYR A 399 -6.79 14.76 19.93
CA TYR A 399 -6.09 13.76 20.75
C TYR A 399 -7.08 13.06 21.68
N ARG A 400 -7.19 11.74 21.52
CA ARG A 400 -8.19 10.91 22.23
C ARG A 400 -7.59 9.65 22.82
N TYR A 401 -8.26 9.14 23.85
CA TYR A 401 -7.95 7.89 24.53
C TYR A 401 -9.01 6.82 24.20
N PHE A 402 -8.57 5.69 23.63
CA PHE A 402 -9.42 4.57 23.27
C PHE A 402 -9.27 3.45 24.30
N TYR A 403 -10.27 3.27 25.15
CA TYR A 403 -10.26 2.25 26.20
C TYR A 403 -10.51 0.84 25.66
N ARG A 404 -9.87 -0.13 26.30
CA ARG A 404 -10.00 -1.58 26.06
C ARG A 404 -11.09 -2.15 26.95
N ALA A 405 -11.85 -3.13 26.46
CA ALA A 405 -12.81 -3.86 27.28
C ALA A 405 -12.09 -4.97 28.04
N THR A 406 -11.59 -4.67 29.24
CA THR A 406 -10.98 -5.68 30.12
C THR A 406 -12.05 -6.27 31.03
N ASP A 407 -12.05 -7.61 31.19
CA ASP A 407 -12.85 -8.30 32.22
C ASP A 407 -12.31 -8.04 33.65
N ILE A 408 -11.24 -7.24 33.76
CA ILE A 408 -10.48 -7.01 34.97
C ILE A 408 -10.44 -5.52 35.24
N SER A 409 -10.79 -5.13 36.46
CA SER A 409 -10.64 -3.76 36.94
C SER A 409 -9.18 -3.32 36.78
N PRO A 410 -8.91 -2.07 36.35
CA PRO A 410 -7.55 -1.54 36.24
C PRO A 410 -6.76 -1.63 37.57
N CYS A 411 -7.47 -1.76 38.70
CA CYS A 411 -6.90 -1.91 40.04
C CYS A 411 -6.59 -3.35 40.47
N SER A 412 -7.02 -4.36 39.70
CA SER A 412 -6.86 -5.78 40.05
C SER A 412 -6.11 -6.61 39.02
N SER A 413 -5.65 -6.00 37.91
CA SER A 413 -4.82 -6.68 36.90
C SER A 413 -3.39 -6.15 36.89
N SER A 414 -2.46 -7.00 36.48
CA SER A 414 -1.11 -6.59 36.05
C SER A 414 -1.09 -5.93 34.66
N GLU A 415 -2.25 -5.72 34.02
CA GLU A 415 -2.39 -5.11 32.69
C GLU A 415 -2.40 -3.59 32.82
N ARG A 416 -1.24 -2.98 32.61
CA ARG A 416 -0.98 -1.56 32.94
C ARG A 416 -1.47 -0.53 31.90
N ALA A 417 -2.01 -0.96 30.75
CA ALA A 417 -2.45 -0.05 29.69
C ALA A 417 -3.92 -0.33 29.28
N PRO A 418 -4.92 0.21 30.01
CA PRO A 418 -6.34 0.04 29.69
C PRO A 418 -6.81 0.87 28.49
N TYR A 419 -5.91 1.60 27.81
CA TYR A 419 -6.24 2.45 26.68
C TYR A 419 -5.09 2.60 25.68
N VAL A 420 -5.44 3.02 24.46
CA VAL A 420 -4.51 3.49 23.43
C VAL A 420 -4.77 4.99 23.19
N ALA A 421 -3.75 5.82 23.35
CA ALA A 421 -3.85 7.25 23.06
C ALA A 421 -3.38 7.52 21.63
N VAL A 422 -4.10 8.36 20.89
CA VAL A 422 -3.89 8.54 19.46
C VAL A 422 -4.30 9.94 19.01
N TRP A 423 -3.57 10.49 18.04
CA TRP A 423 -4.04 11.63 17.27
C TRP A 423 -5.02 11.12 16.21
N ASN A 424 -6.32 11.24 16.46
CA ASN A 424 -7.33 10.69 15.57
C ASN A 424 -7.96 11.73 14.64
N LEU A 425 -8.12 11.33 13.38
CA LEU A 425 -8.78 12.13 12.36
C LEU A 425 -10.25 12.37 12.70
N GLN A 426 -10.70 13.62 12.73
CA GLN A 426 -12.11 13.98 12.89
C GLN A 426 -12.77 14.34 11.57
N GLN A 427 -12.02 14.98 10.67
CA GLN A 427 -12.56 15.50 9.43
C GLN A 427 -11.47 15.53 8.36
N ARG A 428 -11.87 15.16 7.15
CA ARG A 428 -11.09 15.32 5.92
C ARG A 428 -11.88 16.20 4.96
N SER A 429 -11.26 17.25 4.43
CA SER A 429 -11.87 18.12 3.43
C SER A 429 -10.98 18.27 2.20
N VAL A 430 -11.52 18.00 1.01
CA VAL A 430 -10.82 18.15 -0.27
C VAL A 430 -11.41 19.31 -1.06
N THR A 431 -10.54 20.22 -1.50
CA THR A 431 -10.90 21.45 -2.21
C THR A 431 -9.99 21.73 -3.40
N GLY A 432 -10.48 22.55 -4.33
CA GLY A 432 -9.71 23.11 -5.45
C GLY A 432 -10.60 23.43 -6.65
N ALA A 433 -9.99 23.85 -7.77
CA ALA A 433 -10.71 24.32 -8.94
C ALA A 433 -11.60 23.24 -9.57
N GLY A 434 -12.86 23.57 -9.83
CA GLY A 434 -13.84 22.64 -10.41
C GLY A 434 -14.45 21.65 -9.42
N LEU A 435 -14.16 21.78 -8.11
CA LEU A 435 -14.77 20.95 -7.06
C LEU A 435 -15.75 21.77 -6.23
N SER A 436 -16.93 21.22 -5.97
CA SER A 436 -17.65 21.53 -4.73
C SER A 436 -16.84 20.93 -3.56
N GLY A 437 -16.70 21.67 -2.46
CA GLY A 437 -15.93 21.18 -1.32
C GLY A 437 -16.46 19.82 -0.83
N MET A 438 -15.58 18.81 -0.74
CA MET A 438 -15.93 17.46 -0.32
C MET A 438 -15.44 17.24 1.10
N THR A 439 -16.37 17.11 2.05
CA THR A 439 -16.03 16.90 3.46
C THR A 439 -16.52 15.56 3.95
N THR A 440 -15.61 14.77 4.48
CA THR A 440 -15.88 13.50 5.17
C THR A 440 -15.61 13.69 6.66
N THR A 441 -16.52 13.27 7.53
CA THR A 441 -16.36 13.35 8.99
C THR A 441 -16.31 11.96 9.62
N TYR A 442 -15.54 11.83 10.69
CA TYR A 442 -15.29 10.59 11.40
C TYR A 442 -15.71 10.75 12.86
N ALA A 443 -16.68 9.95 13.29
CA ALA A 443 -17.17 9.93 14.66
C ALA A 443 -16.86 8.57 15.30
N TYR A 444 -16.02 8.57 16.32
CA TYR A 444 -15.64 7.38 17.08
C TYR A 444 -16.38 7.37 18.42
N GLU A 445 -17.07 6.28 18.72
CA GLU A 445 -17.74 6.10 20.01
C GLU A 445 -16.71 5.89 21.13
N GLY A 446 -16.77 6.71 22.19
CA GLY A 446 -15.83 6.66 23.31
C GLY A 446 -16.17 5.64 24.41
N THR A 447 -17.42 5.18 24.47
CA THR A 447 -17.90 4.22 25.46
C THR A 447 -17.92 2.79 24.92
N PHE A 448 -17.44 1.83 25.73
CA PHE A 448 -17.53 0.42 25.39
C PHE A 448 -18.91 -0.15 25.78
N GLY A 449 -19.49 -0.95 24.87
CA GLY A 449 -20.51 -1.94 25.21
C GLY A 449 -19.95 -3.35 25.00
N PRO A 450 -20.58 -4.40 25.56
CA PRO A 450 -20.17 -5.80 25.34
C PRO A 450 -20.20 -6.24 23.87
N GLN A 451 -20.76 -5.40 22.99
CA GLN A 451 -21.02 -5.64 21.58
C GLN A 451 -19.95 -5.03 20.64
N GLY A 452 -18.92 -4.34 21.16
CA GLY A 452 -17.92 -3.63 20.35
C GLY A 452 -18.03 -2.10 20.40
N ARG A 453 -17.25 -1.42 19.55
CA ARG A 453 -17.24 0.05 19.37
C ARG A 453 -17.57 0.42 17.94
N TRP A 454 -18.44 1.42 17.73
CA TRP A 454 -18.69 1.95 16.39
C TRP A 454 -17.78 3.11 16.01
N THR A 455 -17.42 3.12 14.73
CA THR A 455 -16.94 4.30 14.00
C THR A 455 -17.95 4.63 12.91
N THR A 456 -18.40 5.87 12.84
CA THR A 456 -19.29 6.37 11.78
C THR A 456 -18.52 7.33 10.89
N VAL A 457 -18.50 7.03 9.59
CA VAL A 457 -17.90 7.86 8.54
C VAL A 457 -19.04 8.48 7.74
N THR A 458 -19.21 9.79 7.83
CA THR A 458 -20.22 10.53 7.05
C THR A 458 -19.56 11.09 5.81
N GLN A 459 -20.13 10.76 4.66
CA GLN A 459 -19.65 11.15 3.36
C GLN A 459 -20.13 12.54 2.94
N PRO A 460 -19.50 13.17 1.93
CA PRO A 460 -19.91 14.47 1.40
C PRO A 460 -21.38 14.57 0.95
N ASP A 461 -22.01 13.47 0.52
CA ASP A 461 -23.44 13.43 0.17
C ASP A 461 -24.37 13.28 1.38
N GLY A 462 -23.81 13.10 2.59
CA GLY A 462 -24.55 12.85 3.83
C GLY A 462 -24.87 11.38 4.11
N SER A 463 -24.56 10.46 3.19
CA SER A 463 -24.63 9.02 3.48
C SER A 463 -23.59 8.64 4.53
N THR A 464 -23.81 7.54 5.26
CA THR A 464 -22.88 7.11 6.30
C THR A 464 -22.48 5.65 6.14
N ASN A 465 -21.21 5.38 6.39
CA ASN A 465 -20.73 4.02 6.62
C ASN A 465 -20.39 3.86 8.09
N ARG A 466 -20.90 2.81 8.72
CA ARG A 466 -20.67 2.51 10.13
C ARG A 466 -19.89 1.21 10.26
N TYR A 467 -18.90 1.17 11.15
CA TYR A 467 -18.02 0.03 11.36
C TYR A 467 -18.01 -0.34 12.84
N ARG A 468 -18.36 -1.57 13.18
CA ARG A 468 -18.30 -2.09 14.56
C ARG A 468 -17.06 -2.96 14.71
N PHE A 469 -16.21 -2.59 15.66
CA PHE A 469 -14.99 -3.34 15.96
C PHE A 469 -15.08 -4.03 17.32
N GLY A 470 -14.44 -5.19 17.41
CA GLY A 470 -14.17 -5.84 18.68
C GLY A 470 -13.22 -5.00 19.54
N VAL A 471 -13.38 -5.08 20.85
CA VAL A 471 -12.65 -4.28 21.84
C VAL A 471 -12.09 -5.12 22.99
N ARG A 472 -12.29 -6.44 22.94
CA ARG A 472 -11.86 -7.37 24.00
C ARG A 472 -10.41 -7.78 23.71
N PRO A 473 -9.45 -7.40 24.57
CA PRO A 473 -8.07 -7.79 24.42
C PRO A 473 -7.95 -9.30 24.31
N ARG A 474 -7.05 -9.78 23.47
CA ARG A 474 -6.78 -11.22 23.26
C ARG A 474 -7.95 -12.05 22.70
N GLN A 475 -9.06 -11.42 22.32
CA GLN A 475 -10.19 -12.09 21.68
C GLN A 475 -10.52 -11.47 20.32
N ASP A 476 -10.89 -10.19 20.28
CA ASP A 476 -11.37 -9.55 19.06
C ASP A 476 -10.97 -8.08 18.91
N GLU A 477 -10.11 -7.55 19.78
CA GLU A 477 -9.66 -6.16 19.73
C GLU A 477 -9.15 -5.78 18.32
N GLY A 478 -9.74 -4.73 17.74
CA GLY A 478 -9.38 -4.23 16.42
C GLY A 478 -9.99 -5.01 15.23
N ARG A 479 -10.66 -6.14 15.47
CA ARG A 479 -11.32 -6.91 14.39
C ARG A 479 -12.61 -6.24 13.97
N LEU A 480 -12.83 -6.12 12.66
CA LEU A 480 -14.10 -5.66 12.11
C LEU A 480 -15.13 -6.77 12.29
N LEU A 481 -16.20 -6.51 13.03
CA LEU A 481 -17.30 -7.45 13.29
C LEU A 481 -18.52 -7.14 12.43
N GLU A 482 -18.71 -5.87 12.07
CA GLU A 482 -19.85 -5.45 11.25
C GLU A 482 -19.55 -4.17 10.48
N SER A 483 -20.07 -4.05 9.25
CA SER A 483 -20.17 -2.79 8.53
C SER A 483 -21.61 -2.52 8.06
N ARG A 484 -22.03 -1.25 8.04
CA ARG A 484 -23.35 -0.82 7.55
C ARG A 484 -23.22 0.39 6.63
N THR A 485 -23.89 0.32 5.49
CA THR A 485 -24.09 1.49 4.61
C THR A 485 -25.48 2.04 4.83
N VAL A 486 -25.59 3.33 5.15
CA VAL A 486 -26.85 4.01 5.47
C VAL A 486 -27.03 5.20 4.54
N SER A 487 -28.19 5.27 3.90
CA SER A 487 -28.59 6.38 3.03
C SER A 487 -28.71 7.70 3.80
N THR A 488 -28.78 8.80 3.06
CA THR A 488 -29.05 10.14 3.60
C THR A 488 -30.38 10.24 4.35
N ALA A 489 -31.36 9.38 4.03
CA ALA A 489 -32.65 9.29 4.71
C ALA A 489 -32.61 8.46 6.01
N GLY A 490 -31.45 7.91 6.39
CA GLY A 490 -31.30 7.05 7.57
C GLY A 490 -31.67 5.58 7.34
N THR A 491 -32.08 5.20 6.13
CA THR A 491 -32.37 3.81 5.76
C THR A 491 -31.08 3.04 5.55
N THR A 492 -30.91 1.91 6.23
CA THR A 492 -29.81 0.96 5.99
C THR A 492 -29.96 0.31 4.61
N LEU A 493 -28.99 0.53 3.74
CA LEU A 493 -28.94 -0.04 2.38
C LEU A 493 -28.24 -1.40 2.37
N GLU A 494 -27.26 -1.57 3.26
CA GLU A 494 -26.47 -2.79 3.37
C GLU A 494 -25.98 -3.00 4.80
N THR A 495 -25.95 -4.25 5.24
CA THR A 495 -25.24 -4.70 6.46
C THR A 495 -24.37 -5.90 6.11
N VAL A 496 -23.11 -5.86 6.53
CA VAL A 496 -22.15 -6.96 6.38
C VAL A 496 -21.68 -7.37 7.77
N ASN A 497 -21.86 -8.64 8.13
CA ASN A 497 -21.37 -9.22 9.38
C ASN A 497 -20.17 -10.12 9.09
N TYR A 498 -19.16 -10.07 9.96
CA TYR A 498 -17.92 -10.83 9.84
C TYR A 498 -17.75 -11.74 11.06
N GLU A 499 -17.48 -13.02 10.83
CA GLU A 499 -17.12 -13.98 11.87
C GLU A 499 -15.79 -14.63 11.53
N TYR A 500 -15.00 -14.92 12.57
CA TYR A 500 -13.64 -15.44 12.49
C TYR A 500 -13.59 -16.82 13.14
N LEU A 501 -12.75 -17.71 12.60
CA LEU A 501 -12.59 -19.06 13.11
C LEU A 501 -11.97 -19.02 14.51
N ALA A 502 -12.67 -19.59 15.50
CA ALA A 502 -12.16 -19.65 16.87
C ALA A 502 -10.97 -20.62 16.98
N LYS A 503 -10.03 -20.30 17.89
CA LYS A 503 -8.85 -21.13 18.18
C LYS A 503 -9.16 -22.62 18.37
N GLU A 504 -10.23 -22.95 19.08
CA GLU A 504 -10.62 -24.33 19.40
C GLU A 504 -11.03 -25.10 18.14
N GLN A 505 -11.64 -24.43 17.16
CA GLN A 505 -12.03 -25.01 15.88
C GLN A 505 -10.84 -25.09 14.91
N ALA A 506 -9.89 -24.15 15.01
CA ALA A 506 -8.69 -24.11 14.20
C ALA A 506 -7.74 -25.29 14.47
N ALA A 507 -7.66 -25.77 15.72
CA ALA A 507 -6.71 -26.81 16.14
C ALA A 507 -6.84 -28.15 15.40
N GLY A 508 -7.98 -28.42 14.75
CA GLY A 508 -8.19 -29.60 13.90
C GLY A 508 -7.73 -29.44 12.45
N GLN A 509 -7.30 -28.25 12.03
CA GLN A 509 -7.03 -27.91 10.63
C GLN A 509 -5.60 -27.36 10.43
N PHE A 510 -5.15 -26.51 11.36
CA PHE A 510 -3.81 -25.93 11.38
C PHE A 510 -3.37 -25.63 12.82
N VAL A 511 -2.12 -25.25 13.02
CA VAL A 511 -1.60 -24.83 14.33
C VAL A 511 -2.10 -23.40 14.61
N PRO A 512 -3.01 -23.17 15.58
CA PRO A 512 -3.62 -21.85 15.76
C PRO A 512 -2.63 -20.80 16.25
N LEU A 513 -1.67 -21.21 17.08
CA LEU A 513 -0.62 -20.34 17.60
C LEU A 513 0.67 -20.60 16.83
N VAL A 514 0.95 -19.82 15.79
CA VAL A 514 2.13 -20.04 14.94
C VAL A 514 3.43 -19.65 15.61
N GLY A 515 3.38 -18.77 16.60
CA GLY A 515 4.53 -18.44 17.43
C GLY A 515 4.14 -17.68 18.69
N GLN A 516 5.12 -17.49 19.56
CA GLN A 516 4.94 -16.73 20.80
C GLN A 516 5.79 -15.47 20.78
N SER A 517 5.17 -14.34 21.15
CA SER A 517 5.91 -13.12 21.44
C SER A 517 6.78 -13.34 22.67
N LEU A 518 8.00 -12.79 22.64
CA LEU A 518 8.81 -12.69 23.85
C LEU A 518 8.34 -11.55 24.77
N SER A 519 7.50 -10.62 24.26
CA SER A 519 6.91 -9.51 25.01
C SER A 519 5.67 -9.97 25.76
N ALA A 520 5.52 -9.55 27.02
CA ALA A 520 4.38 -9.93 27.86
C ALA A 520 3.08 -9.17 27.51
N ILE A 521 3.14 -8.11 26.73
CA ILE A 521 2.00 -7.21 26.45
C ILE A 521 1.09 -7.79 25.37
N THR A 522 1.63 -8.60 24.46
CA THR A 522 0.94 -8.98 23.23
C THR A 522 0.87 -10.49 22.99
N PRO A 523 0.37 -11.28 23.97
CA PRO A 523 0.46 -12.73 23.91
C PRO A 523 -0.43 -13.39 22.84
N THR A 524 -1.30 -12.64 22.16
CA THR A 524 -2.13 -13.14 21.05
C THR A 524 -1.62 -12.75 19.66
N GLU A 525 -0.48 -12.07 19.55
CA GLU A 525 0.06 -11.68 18.24
C GLU A 525 0.44 -12.85 17.35
N GLY A 526 0.62 -14.05 17.90
CA GLY A 526 0.85 -15.26 17.12
C GLY A 526 -0.38 -16.11 16.84
N LEU A 527 -1.57 -15.66 17.24
CA LEU A 527 -2.81 -16.41 17.05
C LEU A 527 -3.38 -16.13 15.65
N VAL A 528 -3.60 -17.20 14.88
CA VAL A 528 -4.16 -17.16 13.52
C VAL A 528 -5.64 -17.49 13.59
N GLU A 529 -6.48 -16.47 13.36
CA GLU A 529 -7.93 -16.58 13.37
C GLU A 529 -8.47 -15.99 12.06
N PRO A 530 -8.46 -16.77 10.97
CA PRO A 530 -8.89 -16.31 9.66
C PRO A 530 -10.39 -16.02 9.66
N GLN A 531 -10.82 -15.10 8.79
CA GLN A 531 -12.23 -14.85 8.54
C GLN A 531 -12.91 -16.13 8.01
N GLN A 532 -13.97 -16.56 8.68
CA GLN A 532 -14.69 -17.80 8.37
C GLN A 532 -16.01 -17.54 7.65
N LEU A 533 -16.74 -16.50 8.03
CA LEU A 533 -18.08 -16.24 7.51
C LEU A 533 -18.28 -14.74 7.29
N VAL A 534 -18.82 -14.40 6.12
CA VAL A 534 -19.34 -13.08 5.78
C VAL A 534 -20.80 -13.22 5.40
N THR A 535 -21.65 -12.47 6.09
CA THR A 535 -23.08 -12.38 5.76
C THR A 535 -23.40 -10.96 5.33
N THR A 536 -23.78 -10.78 4.07
CA THR A 536 -24.22 -9.50 3.51
C THR A 536 -25.73 -9.50 3.34
N VAL A 537 -26.42 -8.52 3.91
CA VAL A 537 -27.83 -8.25 3.67
C VAL A 537 -27.95 -6.96 2.88
N ARG A 538 -28.50 -7.03 1.67
CA ARG A 538 -28.69 -5.90 0.76
C ARG A 538 -30.06 -6.00 0.11
N ASP A 539 -30.84 -4.93 0.15
CA ASP A 539 -32.20 -4.86 -0.43
C ASP A 539 -33.13 -6.01 0.05
N GLY A 540 -32.92 -6.50 1.28
CA GLY A 540 -33.69 -7.60 1.87
C GLY A 540 -33.21 -9.01 1.50
N THR A 541 -32.25 -9.15 0.58
CA THR A 541 -31.64 -10.44 0.21
C THR A 541 -30.37 -10.69 1.02
N GLN A 542 -30.21 -11.92 1.51
CA GLN A 542 -29.02 -12.37 2.22
C GLN A 542 -28.07 -13.10 1.27
N TYR A 543 -26.80 -12.71 1.31
CA TYR A 543 -25.68 -13.36 0.62
C TYR A 543 -24.71 -13.85 1.68
N VAL A 544 -24.22 -15.08 1.51
CA VAL A 544 -23.34 -15.75 2.46
C VAL A 544 -22.09 -16.21 1.73
N GLU A 545 -20.94 -15.84 2.26
CA GLU A 545 -19.63 -16.36 1.88
C GLU A 545 -19.01 -17.01 3.10
N ARG A 546 -18.67 -18.29 3.01
CA ARG A 546 -18.18 -19.10 4.13
C ARG A 546 -17.00 -19.94 3.71
N VAL A 547 -16.02 -20.07 4.60
CA VAL A 547 -14.95 -21.05 4.48
C VAL A 547 -15.31 -22.24 5.36
N ASP A 548 -15.57 -23.37 4.72
CA ASP A 548 -15.91 -24.62 5.39
C ASP A 548 -14.66 -25.33 5.92
N ARG A 549 -13.53 -25.19 5.22
CA ARG A 549 -12.25 -25.79 5.60
C ARG A 549 -11.05 -24.94 5.20
N PHE A 550 -10.05 -24.93 6.07
CA PHE A 550 -8.74 -24.35 5.86
C PHE A 550 -7.64 -25.42 5.76
N ASP A 551 -6.54 -25.10 5.10
CA ASP A 551 -5.33 -25.93 5.13
C ASP A 551 -4.39 -25.57 6.30
N VAL A 552 -3.23 -26.20 6.32
CA VAL A 552 -2.18 -26.04 7.36
C VAL A 552 -1.59 -24.62 7.45
N PHE A 553 -1.81 -23.78 6.44
CA PHE A 553 -1.41 -22.36 6.40
C PHE A 553 -2.61 -21.43 6.68
N ALA A 554 -3.72 -21.98 7.20
CA ALA A 554 -4.96 -21.25 7.43
C ALA A 554 -5.57 -20.61 6.17
N ARG A 555 -5.36 -21.21 4.99
CA ARG A 555 -5.93 -20.73 3.71
C ARG A 555 -7.19 -21.52 3.36
N PRO A 556 -8.22 -20.88 2.75
CA PRO A 556 -9.45 -21.57 2.37
C PRO A 556 -9.20 -22.68 1.34
N VAL A 557 -9.64 -23.91 1.65
CA VAL A 557 -9.60 -25.07 0.74
C VAL A 557 -10.98 -25.63 0.40
N GLU A 558 -11.99 -25.33 1.20
CA GLU A 558 -13.39 -25.58 0.86
C GLU A 558 -14.20 -24.33 1.19
N THR A 559 -14.88 -23.78 0.20
CA THR A 559 -15.63 -22.53 0.32
C THR A 559 -17.04 -22.67 -0.20
N PHE A 560 -17.95 -21.92 0.41
CA PHE A 560 -19.33 -21.76 0.01
C PHE A 560 -19.58 -20.28 -0.30
N SER A 561 -20.24 -19.99 -1.42
CA SER A 561 -20.79 -18.67 -1.71
C SER A 561 -22.21 -18.82 -2.25
N GLY A 562 -23.19 -18.12 -1.70
CA GLY A 562 -24.56 -18.24 -2.20
C GLY A 562 -25.54 -17.22 -1.65
N SER A 563 -26.75 -17.28 -2.22
CA SER A 563 -27.95 -16.56 -1.78
C SER A 563 -29.19 -17.41 -2.08
N ASP A 564 -30.37 -16.84 -1.88
CA ASP A 564 -31.65 -17.48 -2.25
C ASP A 564 -31.76 -17.84 -3.74
N LEU A 565 -30.89 -17.29 -4.60
CA LEU A 565 -30.92 -17.48 -6.05
C LEU A 565 -29.94 -18.56 -6.56
N GLY A 566 -28.95 -18.95 -5.78
CA GLY A 566 -27.91 -19.88 -6.23
C GLY A 566 -26.76 -20.03 -5.26
N VAL A 567 -26.06 -21.14 -5.40
CA VAL A 567 -24.94 -21.53 -4.53
C VAL A 567 -23.80 -22.03 -5.40
N ALA A 568 -22.57 -21.66 -5.04
CA ALA A 568 -21.34 -22.26 -5.52
C ALA A 568 -20.56 -22.83 -4.32
N LYS A 569 -19.97 -24.01 -4.50
CA LYS A 569 -19.11 -24.65 -3.52
C LYS A 569 -17.82 -25.06 -4.20
N ASP A 570 -16.71 -24.49 -3.76
CA ASP A 570 -15.41 -24.71 -4.40
C ASP A 570 -14.47 -25.47 -3.47
N ARG A 571 -13.79 -26.48 -4.02
CA ARG A 571 -12.57 -27.06 -3.48
C ARG A 571 -11.38 -26.40 -4.14
N ILE A 572 -10.46 -25.88 -3.33
CA ILE A 572 -9.23 -25.22 -3.76
C ILE A 572 -8.04 -26.08 -3.36
N THR A 573 -7.18 -26.39 -4.32
CA THR A 573 -5.86 -26.99 -4.09
C THR A 573 -4.78 -25.95 -4.36
N TYR A 574 -3.84 -25.79 -3.44
CA TYR A 574 -2.69 -24.90 -3.60
C TYR A 574 -1.44 -25.67 -4.00
N HIS A 575 -0.58 -25.02 -4.80
CA HIS A 575 0.80 -25.38 -5.02
C HIS A 575 1.68 -24.58 -4.06
N ASP A 576 2.47 -25.30 -3.25
CA ASP A 576 3.43 -24.73 -2.32
C ASP A 576 4.83 -25.25 -2.62
N GLY A 577 5.71 -24.37 -3.06
CA GLY A 577 7.13 -24.66 -3.24
C GLY A 577 7.87 -24.49 -1.91
N LEU A 578 7.83 -25.50 -1.02
CA LEU A 578 8.46 -25.42 0.31
C LEU A 578 9.98 -25.21 0.28
N GLY A 579 10.66 -25.65 -0.78
CA GLY A 579 12.10 -25.43 -0.95
C GLY A 579 12.46 -23.97 -1.27
N SER A 580 11.62 -23.29 -2.06
CA SER A 580 11.74 -21.86 -2.39
C SER A 580 10.90 -20.94 -1.51
N TRP A 581 10.16 -21.52 -0.56
CA TRP A 581 9.15 -20.85 0.27
C TRP A 581 8.17 -19.97 -0.52
N THR A 582 7.67 -20.51 -1.63
CA THR A 582 6.63 -19.89 -2.46
C THR A 582 5.29 -20.53 -2.14
N LEU A 583 4.40 -19.80 -1.47
CA LEU A 583 3.16 -20.34 -0.91
C LEU A 583 1.93 -19.74 -1.57
N GLY A 584 0.83 -20.49 -1.57
CA GLY A 584 -0.52 -19.96 -1.80
C GLY A 584 -0.92 -19.83 -3.26
N GLN A 585 -0.18 -20.45 -4.18
CA GLN A 585 -0.52 -20.41 -5.59
C GLN A 585 -1.66 -21.38 -5.87
N LYS A 586 -2.86 -20.89 -6.23
CA LYS A 586 -4.00 -21.74 -6.55
C LYS A 586 -3.67 -22.63 -7.75
N ALA A 587 -3.66 -23.95 -7.53
CA ALA A 587 -3.35 -24.96 -8.54
C ALA A 587 -4.61 -25.56 -9.15
N VAL A 588 -5.63 -25.86 -8.35
CA VAL A 588 -6.91 -26.38 -8.84
C VAL A 588 -8.05 -25.68 -8.12
N VAL A 589 -9.09 -25.30 -8.86
CA VAL A 589 -10.39 -24.93 -8.33
C VAL A 589 -11.42 -25.84 -8.98
N ALA A 590 -12.17 -26.57 -8.16
CA ALA A 590 -13.17 -27.52 -8.63
C ALA A 590 -14.46 -27.36 -7.82
N ASP A 591 -15.60 -27.52 -8.49
CA ASP A 591 -16.89 -27.58 -7.81
C ASP A 591 -16.96 -28.83 -6.91
N ILE A 592 -17.35 -28.66 -5.65
CA ILE A 592 -17.33 -29.73 -4.64
C ILE A 592 -18.31 -30.86 -5.00
N ASP A 593 -19.48 -30.51 -5.55
CA ASP A 593 -20.58 -31.44 -5.76
C ASP A 593 -20.37 -32.28 -7.04
N SER A 594 -19.90 -31.65 -8.12
CA SER A 594 -19.69 -32.29 -9.42
C SER A 594 -18.26 -32.77 -9.66
N GLY A 595 -17.28 -32.22 -8.94
CA GLY A 595 -15.85 -32.47 -9.16
C GLY A 595 -15.29 -31.80 -10.42
N VAL A 596 -16.07 -30.96 -11.11
CA VAL A 596 -15.63 -30.28 -12.33
C VAL A 596 -14.60 -29.20 -11.99
N GLU A 597 -13.39 -29.34 -12.54
CA GLU A 597 -12.34 -28.31 -12.44
C GLU A 597 -12.72 -27.09 -13.27
N SER A 598 -13.03 -25.96 -12.62
CA SER A 598 -13.23 -24.68 -13.30
C SER A 598 -11.90 -24.10 -13.79
N SER A 599 -10.82 -24.33 -13.03
CA SER A 599 -9.46 -23.90 -13.35
C SER A 599 -8.43 -24.91 -12.85
N ARG A 600 -7.41 -25.17 -13.68
CA ARG A 600 -6.19 -25.88 -13.26
C ARG A 600 -4.94 -25.14 -13.76
N ILE A 601 -3.93 -25.05 -12.91
CA ILE A 601 -2.61 -24.50 -13.20
C ILE A 601 -1.58 -25.52 -12.72
N GLU A 602 -0.68 -25.91 -13.61
CA GLU A 602 0.49 -26.70 -13.24
C GLU A 602 1.72 -25.80 -13.17
N PHE A 603 2.56 -26.05 -12.17
CA PHE A 603 3.76 -25.26 -11.87
C PHE A 603 5.02 -26.06 -12.15
N ASN A 604 6.07 -25.39 -12.61
CA ASN A 604 7.40 -26.00 -12.76
C ASN A 604 8.16 -26.07 -11.42
N ALA A 605 9.39 -26.58 -11.45
CA ALA A 605 10.24 -26.71 -10.25
C ALA A 605 10.57 -25.37 -9.56
N GLN A 606 10.45 -24.24 -10.26
CA GLN A 606 10.65 -22.89 -9.74
C GLN A 606 9.32 -22.21 -9.36
N SER A 607 8.24 -22.98 -9.22
CA SER A 607 6.91 -22.48 -8.85
C SER A 607 6.38 -21.40 -9.82
N LEU A 608 6.71 -21.51 -11.11
CA LEU A 608 6.13 -20.70 -12.18
C LEU A 608 5.05 -21.49 -12.92
N PRO A 609 3.88 -20.89 -13.24
CA PRO A 609 2.83 -21.54 -14.02
C PRO A 609 3.35 -21.95 -15.39
N TYR A 610 3.37 -23.24 -15.75
CA TYR A 610 3.85 -23.68 -17.07
C TYR A 610 2.73 -24.24 -17.96
N LYS A 611 1.57 -24.59 -17.40
CA LYS A 611 0.36 -24.91 -18.16
C LYS A 611 -0.89 -24.47 -17.43
N THR A 612 -1.90 -24.03 -18.17
CA THR A 612 -3.19 -23.58 -17.63
C THR A 612 -4.35 -24.24 -18.35
N TRP A 613 -5.41 -24.57 -17.62
CA TRP A 613 -6.65 -25.12 -18.13
C TRP A 613 -7.86 -24.39 -17.55
N THR A 614 -8.93 -24.35 -18.34
CA THR A 614 -10.23 -23.83 -17.94
C THR A 614 -11.29 -24.84 -18.37
N PHE A 615 -12.11 -25.31 -17.43
CA PHE A 615 -13.10 -26.38 -17.66
C PHE A 615 -12.51 -27.59 -18.41
N GLY A 616 -11.34 -28.06 -17.97
CA GLY A 616 -10.63 -29.21 -18.55
C GLY A 616 -9.95 -28.96 -19.91
N LYS A 617 -10.10 -27.79 -20.54
CA LYS A 617 -9.45 -27.45 -21.80
C LYS A 617 -8.14 -26.70 -21.57
N LEU A 618 -7.06 -27.14 -22.19
CA LEU A 618 -5.76 -26.46 -22.13
C LEU A 618 -5.89 -25.08 -22.80
N THR A 619 -5.56 -24.02 -22.06
CA THR A 619 -5.63 -22.63 -22.53
C THR A 619 -4.27 -22.08 -22.89
N SER A 620 -3.22 -22.43 -22.15
CA SER A 620 -1.85 -22.02 -22.46
C SER A 620 -0.78 -23.00 -21.96
N THR A 621 0.35 -23.03 -22.65
CA THR A 621 1.63 -23.60 -22.18
C THR A 621 2.67 -22.49 -22.19
N LEU A 622 3.37 -22.29 -21.07
CA LEU A 622 4.28 -21.17 -20.84
C LEU A 622 5.69 -21.68 -20.58
N ALA A 623 6.69 -20.98 -21.11
CA ALA A 623 8.10 -21.18 -20.78
C ALA A 623 8.72 -19.87 -20.30
N TYR A 624 9.74 -20.00 -19.44
CA TYR A 624 10.41 -18.87 -18.80
C TYR A 624 11.91 -18.97 -18.97
N ASP A 625 12.57 -17.82 -18.97
CA ASP A 625 14.02 -17.72 -18.96
C ASP A 625 14.60 -17.91 -17.54
N SER A 626 15.94 -17.86 -17.45
CA SER A 626 16.67 -18.00 -16.18
C SER A 626 16.38 -16.90 -15.15
N GLN A 627 15.84 -15.76 -15.56
CA GLN A 627 15.48 -14.64 -14.68
C GLN A 627 14.02 -14.69 -14.24
N GLY A 628 13.27 -15.73 -14.66
CA GLY A 628 11.86 -15.92 -14.35
C GLY A 628 10.90 -15.15 -15.26
N MET A 629 11.39 -14.60 -16.38
CA MET A 629 10.57 -13.86 -17.34
C MET A 629 9.98 -14.79 -18.40
N LEU A 630 8.76 -14.50 -18.84
CA LEU A 630 8.07 -15.29 -19.87
C LEU A 630 8.85 -15.23 -21.17
N SER A 631 9.36 -16.36 -21.66
CA SER A 631 10.11 -16.43 -22.93
C SER A 631 9.27 -16.98 -24.08
N GLN A 632 8.20 -17.73 -23.76
CA GLN A 632 7.33 -18.37 -24.74
C GLN A 632 5.92 -18.54 -24.17
N SER A 633 4.91 -18.31 -25.00
CA SER A 633 3.52 -18.68 -24.72
C SER A 633 2.95 -19.43 -25.93
N MET A 634 2.49 -20.64 -25.71
CA MET A 634 1.77 -21.45 -26.70
C MET A 634 0.29 -21.51 -26.32
N ASP A 635 -0.60 -21.10 -27.22
CA ASP A 635 -2.05 -21.17 -26.98
C ASP A 635 -2.57 -22.61 -27.02
N GLY A 636 -3.85 -22.81 -26.66
CA GLY A 636 -4.50 -24.12 -26.72
C GLY A 636 -4.59 -24.76 -28.12
N ASN A 637 -4.33 -24.00 -29.19
CA ASN A 637 -4.29 -24.48 -30.57
C ASN A 637 -2.87 -24.82 -31.04
N GLY A 638 -1.84 -24.61 -30.21
CA GLY A 638 -0.44 -24.84 -30.55
C GLY A 638 0.27 -23.65 -31.20
N ASN A 639 -0.39 -22.48 -31.35
CA ASN A 639 0.26 -21.28 -31.87
C ASN A 639 1.21 -20.73 -30.81
N THR A 640 2.48 -20.60 -31.18
CA THR A 640 3.56 -20.22 -30.28
C THR A 640 3.99 -18.78 -30.53
N THR A 641 4.02 -18.00 -29.45
CA THR A 641 4.58 -16.64 -29.42
C THR A 641 5.85 -16.65 -28.57
N HIS A 642 6.93 -16.03 -29.08
CA HIS A 642 8.18 -15.84 -28.37
C HIS A 642 8.32 -14.39 -27.88
N PHE A 643 8.86 -14.23 -26.67
CA PHE A 643 9.15 -12.93 -26.05
C PHE A 643 10.63 -12.84 -25.74
N GLN A 644 11.27 -11.78 -26.20
CA GLN A 644 12.73 -11.67 -26.19
C GLN A 644 13.19 -10.27 -25.77
N ASP A 645 14.46 -10.19 -25.37
CA ASP A 645 15.18 -8.94 -25.11
C ASP A 645 14.50 -8.01 -24.11
N TYR A 646 14.00 -8.57 -23.01
CA TYR A 646 13.32 -7.81 -21.97
C TYR A 646 14.14 -6.63 -21.45
N TYR A 647 13.51 -5.46 -21.41
CA TYR A 647 14.05 -4.27 -20.77
C TYR A 647 12.95 -3.55 -19.98
N ARG A 648 13.19 -3.33 -18.69
CA ARG A 648 12.25 -2.67 -17.76
C ARG A 648 10.87 -3.34 -17.77
N GLY A 649 10.86 -4.68 -17.79
CA GLY A 649 9.66 -5.50 -17.75
C GLY A 649 8.89 -5.57 -19.07
N THR A 650 9.49 -5.14 -20.18
CA THR A 650 8.86 -5.15 -21.51
C THR A 650 9.72 -5.92 -22.51
N PRO A 651 9.17 -6.91 -23.21
CA PRO A 651 9.90 -7.61 -24.27
C PRO A 651 10.13 -6.63 -25.40
N ARG A 652 11.35 -6.50 -25.91
CA ARG A 652 11.65 -5.60 -27.02
C ARG A 652 11.43 -6.25 -28.38
N THR A 653 11.29 -7.57 -28.41
CA THR A 653 10.98 -8.35 -29.60
C THR A 653 9.93 -9.38 -29.25
N ILE A 654 8.88 -9.46 -30.07
CA ILE A 654 7.83 -10.46 -30.00
C ILE A 654 7.69 -11.11 -31.36
N VAL A 655 7.78 -12.44 -31.42
CA VAL A 655 7.64 -13.22 -32.66
C VAL A 655 6.43 -14.13 -32.55
N TYR A 656 5.52 -14.05 -33.52
CA TYR A 656 4.29 -14.85 -33.56
C TYR A 656 4.50 -16.20 -34.27
N ALA A 657 3.46 -17.02 -34.22
CA ALA A 657 3.48 -18.38 -34.77
C ALA A 657 3.67 -18.44 -36.29
N ASP A 658 3.28 -17.39 -37.02
CA ASP A 658 3.45 -17.27 -38.47
C ASP A 658 4.86 -16.76 -38.87
N GLY A 659 5.73 -16.49 -37.90
CA GLY A 659 7.09 -15.98 -38.09
C GLY A 659 7.17 -14.45 -38.24
N THR A 660 6.05 -13.75 -38.30
CA THR A 660 6.04 -12.28 -38.21
C THR A 660 6.32 -11.84 -36.77
N GLY A 661 6.61 -10.55 -36.58
CA GLY A 661 6.89 -10.05 -35.25
C GLY A 661 6.92 -8.54 -35.16
N ILE A 662 6.83 -8.06 -33.93
CA ILE A 662 6.89 -6.65 -33.58
C ILE A 662 8.10 -6.37 -32.70
N THR A 663 8.59 -5.15 -32.77
CA THR A 663 9.69 -4.69 -31.92
C THR A 663 9.36 -3.38 -31.24
N ALA A 664 10.03 -3.10 -30.12
CA ALA A 664 9.93 -1.84 -29.41
C ALA A 664 11.27 -1.40 -28.83
N LEU A 665 11.56 -0.10 -28.88
CA LEU A 665 12.60 0.51 -28.05
C LEU A 665 11.99 1.02 -26.75
N VAL A 666 12.65 0.70 -25.65
CA VAL A 666 12.21 1.07 -24.29
C VAL A 666 13.35 1.81 -23.60
N ASP A 667 13.04 2.92 -22.91
CA ASP A 667 14.02 3.72 -22.18
C ASP A 667 14.26 3.22 -20.74
N GLY A 668 15.21 3.85 -20.03
CA GLY A 668 15.55 3.47 -18.65
C GLY A 668 14.39 3.60 -17.65
N ASN A 669 13.37 4.41 -17.97
CA ASN A 669 12.14 4.58 -17.19
C ASN A 669 11.07 3.53 -17.51
N GLY A 670 11.29 2.71 -18.53
CA GLY A 670 10.33 1.70 -19.00
C GLY A 670 9.26 2.25 -19.95
N TRP A 671 9.48 3.45 -20.51
CA TRP A 671 8.61 4.06 -21.52
C TRP A 671 9.00 3.57 -22.92
N VAL A 672 7.98 3.33 -23.75
CA VAL A 672 8.16 2.81 -25.12
C VAL A 672 8.47 4.00 -26.04
N LEU A 673 9.71 4.14 -26.50
CA LEU A 673 10.14 5.23 -27.39
C LEU A 673 9.69 5.02 -28.84
N ASN A 674 9.62 3.77 -29.28
CA ASN A 674 9.03 3.43 -30.57
C ASN A 674 8.50 1.98 -30.57
N ARG A 675 7.68 1.68 -31.57
CA ARG A 675 7.25 0.34 -31.95
C ARG A 675 7.37 0.20 -33.46
N ALA A 676 7.92 -0.93 -33.93
CA ALA A 676 7.75 -1.37 -35.30
C ALA A 676 6.72 -2.49 -35.35
N ASP A 677 5.77 -2.39 -36.28
CA ASP A 677 4.80 -3.46 -36.55
C ASP A 677 5.39 -4.58 -37.42
N GLU A 678 4.56 -5.55 -37.79
CA GLU A 678 4.91 -6.74 -38.57
C GLU A 678 5.42 -6.41 -39.98
N THR A 679 5.13 -5.20 -40.49
CA THR A 679 5.61 -4.70 -41.79
C THR A 679 6.90 -3.90 -41.67
N GLY A 680 7.38 -3.66 -40.44
CA GLY A 680 8.51 -2.79 -40.15
C GLY A 680 8.14 -1.31 -40.08
N ALA A 681 6.86 -0.94 -40.12
CA ALA A 681 6.43 0.44 -40.04
C ALA A 681 6.58 0.96 -38.60
N VAL A 682 7.30 2.07 -38.44
CA VAL A 682 7.72 2.56 -37.11
C VAL A 682 6.83 3.70 -36.64
N THR A 683 6.19 3.52 -35.48
CA THR A 683 5.55 4.60 -34.72
C THR A 683 6.46 5.01 -33.56
N SER A 684 6.70 6.31 -33.38
CA SER A 684 7.55 6.82 -32.28
C SER A 684 6.77 7.70 -31.30
N PHE A 685 7.20 7.72 -30.05
CA PHE A 685 6.52 8.34 -28.92
C PHE A 685 7.44 9.30 -28.17
N GLY A 686 6.97 10.52 -27.93
CA GLY A 686 7.63 11.51 -27.09
C GLY A 686 6.98 11.57 -25.71
N TYR A 687 7.79 11.83 -24.68
CA TYR A 687 7.33 11.92 -23.29
C TYR A 687 7.82 13.20 -22.61
N ASP A 688 7.07 13.67 -21.62
CA ASP A 688 7.54 14.68 -20.68
C ASP A 688 8.33 14.05 -19.50
N PRO A 689 8.97 14.84 -18.62
CA PRO A 689 9.74 14.31 -17.49
C PRO A 689 8.95 13.46 -16.49
N MET A 690 7.61 13.46 -16.56
CA MET A 690 6.74 12.64 -15.71
C MET A 690 6.24 11.37 -16.42
N GLY A 691 6.58 11.16 -17.69
CA GLY A 691 6.19 9.99 -18.47
C GLY A 691 4.84 10.10 -19.12
N ARG A 692 4.30 11.32 -19.22
CA ARG A 692 3.07 11.58 -19.95
C ARG A 692 3.41 11.84 -21.40
N LEU A 693 2.60 11.33 -22.31
CA LEU A 693 2.82 11.43 -23.75
C LEU A 693 2.80 12.90 -24.20
N THR A 694 3.74 13.30 -25.05
CA THR A 694 3.83 14.64 -25.66
C THR A 694 3.67 14.58 -27.18
N GLN A 695 4.02 13.46 -27.81
CA GLN A 695 3.97 13.31 -29.26
C GLN A 695 3.81 11.83 -29.69
N ILE A 696 3.10 11.60 -30.78
CA ILE A 696 3.09 10.35 -31.56
C ILE A 696 3.45 10.73 -33.00
N ASN A 697 4.53 10.16 -33.53
CA ASN A 697 4.81 10.23 -34.97
C ASN A 697 4.47 8.88 -35.59
N TYR A 698 3.51 8.89 -36.51
CA TYR A 698 3.11 7.72 -37.27
C TYR A 698 4.15 7.37 -38.34
N PRO A 699 4.13 6.14 -38.88
CA PRO A 699 5.05 5.73 -39.92
C PRO A 699 5.02 6.66 -41.12
N GLY A 700 6.20 6.90 -41.71
CA GLY A 700 6.34 7.55 -43.02
C GLY A 700 6.80 6.55 -44.09
N GLY A 701 6.87 7.00 -45.34
CA GLY A 701 7.41 6.20 -46.45
C GLY A 701 6.37 5.51 -47.33
N ASP A 702 5.08 5.69 -47.05
CA ASP A 702 4.00 5.44 -48.00
C ASP A 702 3.60 6.74 -48.73
N SER A 703 2.57 6.66 -49.58
CA SER A 703 2.03 7.84 -50.29
C SER A 703 1.27 8.82 -49.39
N VAL A 704 1.12 8.53 -48.09
CA VAL A 704 0.30 9.29 -47.15
C VAL A 704 1.19 10.01 -46.14
N GLY A 705 1.21 11.34 -46.19
CA GLY A 705 1.87 12.15 -45.16
C GLY A 705 1.06 12.19 -43.87
N TRP A 706 1.19 11.18 -43.02
CA TRP A 706 0.50 11.13 -41.72
C TRP A 706 0.96 12.29 -40.82
N ASN A 707 0.00 13.08 -40.33
CA ASN A 707 0.30 14.15 -39.38
C ASN A 707 0.60 13.55 -38.01
N ALA A 708 1.64 14.06 -37.34
CA ALA A 708 1.92 13.70 -35.95
C ALA A 708 0.76 14.14 -35.04
N THR A 709 0.52 13.35 -33.98
CA THR A 709 -0.36 13.74 -32.87
C THR A 709 0.48 14.38 -31.77
N THR A 710 0.11 15.57 -31.31
CA THR A 710 0.80 16.27 -30.22
C THR A 710 -0.12 16.42 -29.01
N PHE A 711 0.47 16.38 -27.83
CA PHE A 711 -0.22 16.48 -26.56
C PHE A 711 0.39 17.59 -25.71
N SER A 712 -0.44 18.49 -25.19
CA SER A 712 -0.02 19.48 -24.20
C SER A 712 -0.94 19.45 -22.99
N ARG A 713 -0.37 19.65 -21.81
CA ARG A 713 -1.09 19.70 -20.53
C ARG A 713 -0.66 20.94 -19.78
N GLN A 714 -1.62 21.70 -19.29
CA GLN A 714 -1.33 22.92 -18.55
C GLN A 714 -2.35 23.15 -17.45
N ARG A 715 -1.87 23.72 -16.35
CA ARG A 715 -2.72 24.26 -15.29
C ARG A 715 -3.04 25.72 -15.63
N THR A 716 -4.31 26.05 -15.78
CA THR A 716 -4.75 27.36 -16.25
C THR A 716 -4.83 28.36 -15.10
N ALA A 717 -4.25 29.56 -15.24
CA ALA A 717 -4.25 30.59 -14.19
C ALA A 717 -5.52 31.47 -14.16
N THR A 718 -6.41 31.30 -15.13
CA THR A 718 -7.65 32.07 -15.29
C THR A 718 -8.86 31.14 -15.26
N THR A 719 -10.03 31.70 -14.96
CA THR A 719 -11.31 31.00 -15.14
C THR A 719 -11.56 30.78 -16.63
N GLU A 720 -11.91 29.55 -17.02
CA GLU A 720 -12.19 29.17 -18.40
C GLU A 720 -13.32 28.13 -18.42
N ARG A 721 -14.30 28.26 -19.33
CA ARG A 721 -15.42 27.31 -19.51
C ARG A 721 -16.16 26.95 -18.20
N GLY A 722 -16.34 27.92 -17.29
CA GLY A 722 -17.02 27.71 -16.02
C GLY A 722 -16.17 27.04 -14.93
N LEU A 723 -14.92 26.68 -15.23
CA LEU A 723 -13.97 26.16 -14.26
C LEU A 723 -13.10 27.30 -13.72
N ALA A 724 -12.98 27.38 -12.40
CA ALA A 724 -12.14 28.37 -11.72
C ALA A 724 -10.65 28.27 -12.12
N ALA A 725 -9.88 29.33 -11.88
CA ALA A 725 -8.43 29.31 -12.01
C ALA A 725 -7.81 28.15 -11.21
N GLY A 726 -6.86 27.44 -11.82
CA GLY A 726 -6.16 26.29 -11.25
C GLY A 726 -6.63 24.93 -11.79
N HIS A 727 -7.62 24.89 -12.69
CA HIS A 727 -8.06 23.69 -13.41
C HIS A 727 -7.04 23.26 -14.47
N TRP A 728 -7.20 22.05 -15.02
CA TRP A 728 -6.32 21.51 -16.06
C TRP A 728 -6.94 21.57 -17.44
N ARG A 729 -6.13 21.92 -18.43
CA ARG A 729 -6.46 21.85 -19.85
C ARG A 729 -5.48 20.93 -20.55
N GLU A 730 -6.00 19.86 -21.15
CA GLU A 730 -5.25 18.94 -21.98
C GLU A 730 -5.66 19.12 -23.43
N MET A 731 -4.71 19.26 -24.34
CA MET A 731 -4.96 19.44 -25.76
C MET A 731 -4.24 18.35 -26.55
N GLU A 732 -5.00 17.66 -27.39
CA GLU A 732 -4.55 16.70 -28.38
C GLU A 732 -4.79 17.29 -29.77
N ALA A 733 -3.80 17.19 -30.66
CA ALA A 733 -3.87 17.77 -31.99
C ALA A 733 -3.20 16.88 -33.04
N THR A 734 -3.93 16.54 -34.10
CA THR A 734 -3.46 15.78 -35.27
C THR A 734 -3.88 16.51 -36.54
N GLY A 735 -2.93 17.10 -37.28
CA GLY A 735 -3.25 17.96 -38.42
C GLY A 735 -4.14 19.15 -37.99
N ASN A 736 -5.36 19.25 -38.53
CA ASN A 736 -6.36 20.24 -38.11
C ASN A 736 -7.31 19.75 -37.01
N ALA A 737 -7.36 18.44 -36.73
CA ALA A 737 -8.21 17.91 -35.67
C ALA A 737 -7.71 18.39 -34.30
N ARG A 738 -8.62 18.80 -33.45
CA ARG A 738 -8.35 19.28 -32.09
C ARG A 738 -9.29 18.58 -31.13
N ARG A 739 -8.74 18.08 -30.03
CA ARG A 739 -9.49 17.64 -28.86
C ARG A 739 -8.93 18.34 -27.63
N ILE A 740 -9.78 19.10 -26.92
CA ILE A 740 -9.42 19.76 -25.67
C ILE A 740 -10.25 19.15 -24.55
N THR A 741 -9.58 18.63 -23.52
CA THR A 741 -10.22 18.11 -22.31
C THR A 741 -9.92 19.06 -21.16
N TYR A 742 -10.98 19.63 -20.58
CA TYR A 742 -10.91 20.41 -19.36
C TYR A 742 -11.20 19.51 -18.17
N ARG A 743 -10.31 19.54 -17.19
CA ARG A 743 -10.40 18.71 -15.99
C ARG A 743 -10.38 19.57 -14.74
N ASP A 744 -11.11 19.10 -13.72
CA ASP A 744 -10.96 19.65 -12.38
C ASP A 744 -9.61 19.29 -11.76
N VAL A 745 -9.35 19.75 -10.53
CA VAL A 745 -8.09 19.45 -9.83
C VAL A 745 -7.94 17.99 -9.38
N LEU A 746 -9.00 17.17 -9.46
CA LEU A 746 -8.92 15.72 -9.31
C LEU A 746 -8.68 15.01 -10.65
N LEU A 747 -8.37 15.78 -11.70
CA LEU A 747 -8.06 15.26 -13.04
C LEU A 747 -9.26 14.53 -13.67
N ARG A 748 -10.48 14.82 -13.23
CA ARG A 748 -11.72 14.27 -13.83
C ARG A 748 -12.13 15.12 -15.03
N PRO A 749 -12.44 14.53 -16.20
CA PRO A 749 -12.79 15.30 -17.39
C PRO A 749 -14.21 15.86 -17.27
N VAL A 750 -14.32 17.17 -17.03
CA VAL A 750 -15.60 17.87 -16.84
C VAL A 750 -16.18 18.35 -18.16
N LEU A 751 -15.34 18.74 -19.11
CA LEU A 751 -15.74 19.16 -20.46
C LEU A 751 -14.73 18.66 -21.48
N SER A 752 -15.20 18.13 -22.60
CA SER A 752 -14.38 17.84 -23.78
C SER A 752 -14.90 18.63 -24.98
N GLU A 753 -14.00 19.21 -25.76
CA GLU A 753 -14.28 19.90 -27.02
C GLU A 753 -13.52 19.20 -28.16
N GLU A 754 -14.20 18.85 -29.24
CA GLU A 754 -13.60 18.32 -30.47
C GLU A 754 -13.98 19.23 -31.64
N TYR A 755 -13.02 19.61 -32.49
CA TYR A 755 -13.27 20.49 -33.64
C TYR A 755 -12.14 20.41 -34.67
N ASP A 756 -12.44 20.84 -35.89
CA ASP A 756 -11.44 21.17 -36.92
C ASP A 756 -10.97 22.61 -36.73
N ALA A 757 -9.66 22.82 -36.64
CA ALA A 757 -9.04 24.12 -36.42
C ALA A 757 -9.35 25.15 -37.52
N THR A 758 -9.67 24.71 -38.74
CA THR A 758 -10.05 25.56 -39.88
C THR A 758 -11.55 25.89 -39.91
N ASN A 759 -12.38 25.11 -39.22
CA ASN A 759 -13.82 25.35 -39.15
C ASN A 759 -14.39 25.02 -37.77
N ARG A 760 -13.93 25.72 -36.73
CA ARG A 760 -14.40 25.47 -35.37
C ARG A 760 -15.92 25.63 -35.24
N GLY A 761 -16.50 26.68 -35.82
CA GLY A 761 -17.94 26.98 -35.67
C GLY A 761 -18.84 25.86 -36.20
N GLY A 762 -18.49 25.26 -37.34
CA GLY A 762 -19.27 24.19 -37.96
C GLY A 762 -18.95 22.78 -37.45
N THR A 763 -17.83 22.58 -36.75
CA THR A 763 -17.37 21.24 -36.35
C THR A 763 -17.23 21.05 -34.84
N LEU A 764 -17.46 22.09 -34.04
CA LEU A 764 -17.38 21.99 -32.59
C LEU A 764 -18.42 21.00 -32.06
N ARG A 765 -17.90 19.99 -31.37
CA ARG A 765 -18.63 18.99 -30.59
C ARG A 765 -18.17 19.07 -29.15
N GLN A 766 -19.10 19.12 -28.22
CA GLN A 766 -18.84 19.20 -26.79
C GLN A 766 -19.52 18.07 -26.05
N VAL A 767 -18.87 17.60 -24.98
CA VAL A 767 -19.42 16.62 -24.03
C VAL A 767 -19.11 17.11 -22.62
N ILE A 768 -20.14 17.22 -21.79
CA ILE A 768 -20.05 17.65 -20.39
C ILE A 768 -20.26 16.43 -19.50
N ASN A 769 -19.44 16.28 -18.46
CA ASN A 769 -19.59 15.23 -17.45
C ASN A 769 -19.70 15.83 -16.05
N SER A 770 -20.48 15.18 -15.21
CA SER A 770 -20.53 15.45 -13.76
C SER A 770 -20.18 14.19 -12.99
N TYR A 771 -19.62 14.40 -11.80
CA TYR A 771 -19.14 13.34 -10.93
C TYR A 771 -19.70 13.50 -9.53
N ASP A 772 -19.95 12.39 -8.85
CA ASP A 772 -20.12 12.42 -7.40
C ASP A 772 -18.78 12.56 -6.67
N TYR A 773 -18.84 12.61 -5.35
CA TYR A 773 -17.67 12.74 -4.48
C TYR A 773 -16.74 11.52 -4.53
N ALA A 774 -17.24 10.34 -4.91
CA ALA A 774 -16.45 9.13 -5.12
C ALA A 774 -15.83 9.04 -6.51
N GLY A 775 -15.95 10.11 -7.32
CA GLY A 775 -15.40 10.16 -8.67
C GLY A 775 -16.19 9.35 -9.70
N ARG A 776 -17.41 8.90 -9.37
CA ARG A 776 -18.25 8.15 -10.30
C ARG A 776 -19.01 9.13 -11.17
N MET A 777 -19.07 8.85 -12.46
CA MET A 777 -19.79 9.69 -13.41
C MET A 777 -21.30 9.58 -13.13
N THR A 778 -21.93 10.70 -12.77
CA THR A 778 -23.37 10.78 -12.51
C THR A 778 -24.15 11.31 -13.70
N PHE A 779 -23.46 12.00 -14.61
CA PHE A 779 -24.05 12.55 -15.81
C PHE A 779 -23.01 12.63 -16.93
N THR A 780 -23.47 12.38 -18.16
CA THR A 780 -22.76 12.72 -19.39
C THR A 780 -23.77 13.27 -20.39
N SER A 781 -23.45 14.40 -21.03
CA SER A 781 -24.31 14.97 -22.06
C SER A 781 -24.18 14.18 -23.36
N TYR A 782 -25.19 14.27 -24.22
CA TYR A 782 -24.97 13.93 -25.62
C TYR A 782 -23.89 14.83 -26.24
N PRO A 783 -23.29 14.45 -27.36
CA PRO A 783 -22.52 15.35 -28.19
C PRO A 783 -23.36 16.53 -28.69
N GLY A 784 -22.91 17.76 -28.46
CA GLY A 784 -23.63 18.95 -28.93
C GLY A 784 -22.79 20.22 -28.92
N GLN A 785 -23.44 21.36 -29.19
CA GLN A 785 -22.87 22.68 -28.94
C GLN A 785 -23.59 23.27 -27.73
N TYR A 786 -22.90 23.35 -26.60
CA TYR A 786 -23.45 23.82 -25.34
C TYR A 786 -22.94 25.24 -25.05
N ARG A 787 -23.87 26.17 -24.82
CA ARG A 787 -23.50 27.50 -24.31
C ARG A 787 -23.24 27.37 -22.81
N VAL A 788 -22.06 27.82 -22.37
CA VAL A 788 -21.75 27.87 -20.93
C VAL A 788 -22.60 28.97 -20.30
N GLY A 789 -23.64 28.61 -19.54
CA GLY A 789 -24.45 29.55 -18.75
C GLY A 789 -25.96 29.59 -19.02
N GLU A 790 -26.52 28.72 -19.87
CA GLU A 790 -27.98 28.47 -19.89
C GLU A 790 -28.26 27.11 -19.24
N PRO A 791 -29.28 27.02 -18.37
CA PRO A 791 -29.53 25.88 -17.48
C PRO A 791 -29.79 24.56 -18.21
#